data_AF-A0A517Z3U1-F1
#
_entry.id   AF-A0A517Z3U1-F1
#
_cell.length_a   1.000
_cell.length_b   1.000
_cell.length_c   1.000
_cell.angle_alpha   90.00
_cell.angle_beta   90.00
_cell.angle_gamma   90.00
#
_symmetry.space_group_name_H-M   'P 1'
#
loop_
_entity.id
_entity.type
_entity.pdbx_description
1 polymer ?
#
loop_
_entity_poly.entity_id
_entity_poly.type
_entity_poly.pdbx_seq_one_letter_code
_entity_poly.pdbx_strand_id
1 'polypeptide(L)'
;MLHSHRCRVTALSLVAALALATGFSTVRADEPSPAPRDYAEIIRQDGPVAWWRFHQREPGEDHSQVILNDEAAEAGAILNAHTRGHIRFDAAGPRPGEYPDFTDANQAANLGNGRNYLVVKDPGDASAVDFDNGDALTMEAWIRWDEALRGSYPYIISKGRTHNPGTPANNQNYSLRLATQGGGPFISFFFCDAETPNKGGIGPEGHRWTSTTGVPGDGAWHHVAITYVFGDPESIRGYIDGKPVKGKWDMAGPTTKRPIVDNDELWIGSAMSGGSTFNGFIDEVALYRKALSAEQIAKHVRINIAESEYALGKIREEEVPDDAVRVELLEGVPVERSWNFRMRQPEHLMDIPAFALSDLPHKYNERGLIADRRVPWLLHMTSRIHFEPGEYELVYRSLDSARLYIDGEQQAETPWMKQSSSAHQALHKISEVPDGVLSIPVAHFEEKVRVSFDEPGDHVISLYRMIGSKRTGIRVGELVVGVRRLDENASDEAPTYTFLSPKQDIPFTDAAWLDLVEAERQQLRHLNQENRLAAAQGESEYWQRRHDWARENAPLAVEVPATEDVAAFNDVDRFINHRLQQEGAKPLPLIDDYGFLRRLALDTVGRIPTEQEIGTYFADSQEDRRSRAIDRYLSSPEWADHWVGYWQDVLAENPGLTKPMLNNTGPFRWFIHESFLDNKAFDRFVTELISMDGSRTMGGPAGFAIASQNDVPMAAKAHIVGTAFLGVEMKCARCHDAPYHDVKQEDLFNLAAMLNRAPLKVPGSSSLPAGQLENSVVQVTLAPGSTVKPDWPFAELSAKLPEIPDWIIRNPSDARERLAATLTLPQNPRFARVIANRLWQRYLGRALIEPVSDWEGASCSHPELLDFLARELVLNNYDLKALARLIFESHVYQRQVAPDATRESEEAAHFAGPVRRTLTGEQLADSLYLASGKGFGSEELTMDADGRLPHRTFLDMGAPQRAWEFVAVSNERDRPSMSLHVAQSIVDLMAAYGWRQQRQEPLTIREESIMPLQPMVLANGTAAQRALDLTDHSELTDLTLEDQPLEELIEKLYLRFLSRTPTSDERELFVELLAPGYEERIIAGPEAVPPRTIHRSPRAWSNHLHVDATTAALKRQAEVLAGDPPTKRLDPDWRTRFEDAAWALVNSPEFVFIP
;
A
#
# COMPACT_ATOMS: atom_id res chain seq x y z
N MET A 1 -37.98 -66.74 -12.04
CA MET A 1 -38.13 -67.81 -13.06
C MET A 1 -36.76 -68.05 -13.71
N LEU A 2 -36.65 -69.19 -14.39
CA LEU A 2 -35.69 -69.53 -15.45
C LEU A 2 -35.50 -68.32 -16.44
N HIS A 3 -34.37 -68.12 -17.16
CA HIS A 3 -33.24 -69.00 -17.46
C HIS A 3 -31.92 -68.23 -17.82
N SER A 4 -30.87 -69.00 -18.15
CA SER A 4 -29.48 -68.64 -18.57
C SER A 4 -29.36 -67.75 -19.84
N HIS A 5 -28.21 -67.16 -20.24
CA HIS A 5 -26.82 -67.66 -20.41
C HIS A 5 -25.75 -66.56 -20.17
N ARG A 6 -24.58 -66.80 -19.53
CA ARG A 6 -23.33 -67.51 -19.98
C ARG A 6 -22.68 -66.90 -21.23
N CYS A 7 -21.36 -66.72 -21.37
CA CYS A 7 -20.16 -66.95 -20.52
C CYS A 7 -19.01 -66.04 -21.07
N ARG A 8 -17.79 -65.85 -20.52
CA ARG A 8 -16.90 -66.49 -19.50
C ARG A 8 -16.43 -65.41 -18.46
N VAL A 9 -15.64 -65.58 -17.38
CA VAL A 9 -14.60 -66.54 -16.90
C VAL A 9 -13.20 -66.30 -17.57
N THR A 10 -12.03 -66.17 -16.89
CA THR A 10 -11.59 -66.55 -15.51
C THR A 10 -10.70 -65.47 -14.86
N ALA A 11 -10.73 -65.31 -13.53
CA ALA A 11 -9.69 -64.63 -12.73
C ALA A 11 -9.69 -65.13 -11.27
N LEU A 12 -8.50 -65.48 -10.72
CA LEU A 12 -8.15 -65.93 -9.36
C LEU A 12 -6.67 -66.40 -9.44
N SER A 13 -5.73 -66.16 -8.51
CA SER A 13 -5.65 -65.32 -7.29
C SER A 13 -4.17 -65.17 -6.89
N LEU A 14 -3.78 -64.13 -6.13
CA LEU A 14 -3.03 -64.31 -4.86
C LEU A 14 -2.95 -63.02 -4.02
N VAL A 15 -2.47 -63.17 -2.77
CA VAL A 15 -2.43 -62.18 -1.69
C VAL A 15 -1.10 -61.42 -1.64
N ALA A 16 -1.16 -60.12 -1.32
CA ALA A 16 -0.07 -59.32 -0.73
C ALA A 16 -0.66 -58.23 0.19
N ALA A 17 0.15 -57.65 1.08
CA ALA A 17 -0.32 -56.84 2.22
C ALA A 17 -0.06 -55.32 2.10
N LEU A 18 -0.46 -54.58 3.14
CA LEU A 18 -0.36 -53.12 3.28
C LEU A 18 1.03 -52.54 2.96
N ALA A 19 1.04 -51.50 2.13
CA ALA A 19 1.99 -50.39 2.20
C ALA A 19 1.33 -49.12 1.62
N LEU A 20 0.88 -48.20 2.48
CA LEU A 20 0.49 -46.85 2.06
C LEU A 20 1.75 -45.98 1.99
N ALA A 21 2.39 -45.95 0.83
CA ALA A 21 3.60 -45.17 0.61
C ALA A 21 3.30 -43.66 0.61
N THR A 22 4.02 -42.91 1.45
CA THR A 22 4.02 -41.45 1.46
C THR A 22 4.62 -40.91 0.17
N GLY A 23 3.85 -40.14 -0.60
CA GLY A 23 4.28 -39.52 -1.86
C GLY A 23 5.19 -38.30 -1.67
N PHE A 24 6.26 -38.41 -0.89
CA PHE A 24 7.33 -37.42 -0.90
C PHE A 24 8.14 -37.57 -2.18
N SER A 25 8.00 -36.60 -3.09
CA SER A 25 8.88 -36.47 -4.25
C SER A 25 10.17 -35.76 -3.83
N THR A 26 11.01 -36.45 -3.06
CA THR A 26 12.41 -36.04 -2.87
C THR A 26 13.08 -36.00 -4.23
N VAL A 27 13.40 -34.81 -4.74
CA VAL A 27 14.23 -34.68 -5.93
C VAL A 27 15.63 -35.14 -5.55
N ARG A 28 16.03 -36.33 -6.02
CA ARG A 28 17.43 -36.77 -5.92
C ARG A 28 18.30 -35.85 -6.77
N ALA A 29 19.37 -35.34 -6.18
CA ALA A 29 20.39 -34.57 -6.89
C ALA A 29 21.33 -35.44 -7.77
N ASP A 30 21.17 -36.76 -7.74
CA ASP A 30 22.13 -37.75 -8.26
C ASP A 30 21.77 -38.43 -9.60
N GLU A 31 20.87 -37.86 -10.42
CA GLU A 31 20.84 -38.24 -11.85
C GLU A 31 21.73 -37.27 -12.64
N PRO A 32 22.88 -37.73 -13.19
CA PRO A 32 23.79 -36.85 -13.90
C PRO A 32 23.08 -36.28 -15.14
N SER A 33 23.13 -34.94 -15.29
CA SER A 33 22.52 -34.25 -16.42
C SER A 33 22.93 -34.93 -17.74
N PRO A 34 21.97 -35.33 -18.61
CA PRO A 34 22.30 -36.01 -19.86
C PRO A 34 23.21 -35.13 -20.70
N ALA A 35 24.17 -35.75 -21.40
CA ALA A 35 25.29 -35.06 -22.03
C ALA A 35 24.87 -33.86 -22.91
N PRO A 36 25.73 -32.84 -23.07
CA PRO A 36 25.54 -31.78 -24.07
C PRO A 36 25.20 -32.37 -25.44
N ARG A 37 24.14 -31.85 -26.06
CA ARG A 37 23.81 -32.11 -27.47
C ARG A 37 24.32 -30.91 -28.26
N ASP A 38 24.78 -31.08 -29.49
CA ASP A 38 25.02 -29.91 -30.32
C ASP A 38 23.67 -29.29 -30.73
N TYR A 39 23.39 -28.07 -30.26
CA TYR A 39 22.24 -27.27 -30.71
C TYR A 39 22.16 -27.20 -32.24
N ALA A 40 23.30 -27.17 -32.93
CA ALA A 40 23.36 -27.11 -34.37
C ALA A 40 23.01 -28.44 -35.08
N GLU A 41 23.19 -29.59 -34.42
CA GLU A 41 22.68 -30.86 -34.94
C GLU A 41 21.16 -30.98 -34.75
N ILE A 42 20.62 -30.37 -33.69
CA ILE A 42 19.17 -30.37 -33.40
C ILE A 42 18.42 -29.56 -34.45
N ILE A 43 18.78 -28.29 -34.66
CA ILE A 43 18.09 -27.41 -35.61
C ILE A 43 18.17 -27.95 -37.05
N ARG A 44 19.33 -28.48 -37.46
CA ARG A 44 19.49 -29.06 -38.81
C ARG A 44 18.67 -30.33 -39.04
N GLN A 45 18.28 -31.09 -38.01
CA GLN A 45 17.44 -32.29 -38.16
C GLN A 45 16.03 -31.95 -38.68
N ASP A 46 15.45 -30.84 -38.22
CA ASP A 46 14.11 -30.42 -38.64
C ASP A 46 14.10 -29.54 -39.89
N GLY A 47 15.27 -29.16 -40.39
CA GLY A 47 15.47 -28.60 -41.74
C GLY A 47 14.80 -27.24 -41.95
N PRO A 48 15.37 -26.15 -41.41
CA PRO A 48 14.96 -24.79 -41.73
C PRO A 48 15.22 -24.47 -43.21
N VAL A 49 14.53 -23.44 -43.72
CA VAL A 49 14.80 -22.80 -45.02
C VAL A 49 15.57 -21.49 -44.89
N ALA A 50 15.71 -20.99 -43.66
CA ALA A 50 16.73 -20.03 -43.30
C ALA A 50 17.02 -20.11 -41.79
N TRP A 51 18.29 -19.94 -41.41
CA TRP A 51 18.74 -19.99 -40.03
C TRP A 51 20.01 -19.14 -39.85
N TRP A 52 19.90 -18.10 -39.02
CA TRP A 52 20.94 -17.08 -38.82
C TRP A 52 21.51 -17.15 -37.41
N ARG A 53 22.83 -17.28 -37.34
CA ARG A 53 23.59 -17.56 -36.12
C ARG A 53 24.64 -16.49 -35.94
N PHE A 54 24.50 -15.61 -34.97
CA PHE A 54 25.25 -14.35 -35.01
C PHE A 54 26.76 -14.48 -34.69
N HIS A 55 27.20 -15.63 -34.20
CA HIS A 55 28.62 -16.01 -34.14
C HIS A 55 29.22 -16.38 -35.51
N GLN A 56 28.41 -16.72 -36.53
CA GLN A 56 28.84 -16.99 -37.91
C GLN A 56 28.61 -15.77 -38.80
N ARG A 57 29.63 -14.93 -38.94
CA ARG A 57 29.53 -13.66 -39.68
C ARG A 57 30.81 -13.27 -40.42
N GLU A 58 30.63 -12.57 -41.53
CA GLU A 58 31.71 -12.00 -42.34
C GLU A 58 31.64 -10.46 -42.37
N PRO A 59 32.76 -9.74 -42.61
CA PRO A 59 32.75 -8.30 -42.83
C PRO A 59 32.00 -7.92 -44.11
N GLY A 60 31.04 -6.99 -44.00
CA GLY A 60 30.35 -6.41 -45.15
C GLY A 60 30.93 -5.06 -45.58
N GLU A 61 30.33 -4.47 -46.61
CA GLU A 61 30.64 -3.10 -47.07
C GLU A 61 30.27 -2.06 -46.00
N ASP A 62 30.92 -0.89 -46.01
CA ASP A 62 30.65 0.26 -45.12
C ASP A 62 30.49 -0.08 -43.63
N HIS A 63 31.42 -0.89 -43.10
CA HIS A 63 31.45 -1.38 -41.71
C HIS A 63 30.25 -2.24 -41.27
N SER A 64 29.41 -2.69 -42.20
CA SER A 64 28.35 -3.67 -41.91
C SER A 64 28.91 -5.06 -41.61
N GLN A 65 28.05 -5.96 -41.13
CA GLN A 65 28.33 -7.40 -41.05
C GLN A 65 27.31 -8.16 -41.93
N VAL A 66 27.75 -9.30 -42.46
CA VAL A 66 26.91 -10.28 -43.15
C VAL A 66 26.81 -11.50 -42.25
N ILE A 67 25.59 -11.85 -41.81
CA ILE A 67 25.34 -13.09 -41.08
C ILE A 67 25.01 -14.16 -42.11
N LEU A 68 25.74 -15.27 -42.05
CA LEU A 68 25.58 -16.37 -43.00
C LEU A 68 24.33 -17.20 -42.67
N ASN A 69 23.70 -17.74 -43.70
CA ASN A 69 22.64 -18.73 -43.58
C ASN A 69 23.27 -20.13 -43.38
N ASP A 70 23.07 -20.77 -42.22
CA ASP A 70 23.65 -22.10 -41.89
C ASP A 70 22.84 -23.24 -42.55
N GLU A 71 22.79 -23.22 -43.89
CA GLU A 71 22.16 -24.25 -44.74
C GLU A 71 23.19 -25.23 -45.32
N ALA A 72 22.84 -26.52 -45.33
CA ALA A 72 23.71 -27.61 -45.78
C ALA A 72 23.72 -27.83 -47.32
N ALA A 73 23.60 -26.77 -48.12
CA ALA A 73 23.53 -26.82 -49.58
C ALA A 73 24.56 -25.90 -50.26
N GLU A 74 25.07 -26.30 -51.43
CA GLU A 74 26.15 -25.60 -52.17
C GLU A 74 25.71 -24.26 -52.85
N ALA A 75 24.73 -23.57 -52.27
CA ALA A 75 24.15 -22.30 -52.76
C ALA A 75 23.99 -21.23 -51.65
N GLY A 76 24.80 -21.32 -50.57
CA GLY A 76 24.72 -20.53 -49.32
C GLY A 76 25.02 -19.01 -49.43
N ALA A 77 24.39 -18.31 -50.39
CA ALA A 77 24.48 -16.86 -50.57
C ALA A 77 23.12 -16.17 -50.73
N ILE A 78 22.02 -16.92 -50.87
CA ILE A 78 20.73 -16.37 -51.34
C ILE A 78 19.95 -15.64 -50.23
N LEU A 79 20.07 -16.06 -48.96
CA LEU A 79 19.31 -15.51 -47.82
C LEU A 79 20.22 -15.01 -46.67
N ASN A 80 21.42 -14.51 -46.97
CA ASN A 80 22.29 -13.94 -45.95
C ASN A 80 21.72 -12.61 -45.39
N ALA A 81 21.91 -12.36 -44.10
CA ALA A 81 21.33 -11.20 -43.42
C ALA A 81 22.35 -10.06 -43.27
N HIS A 82 22.02 -8.87 -43.78
CA HIS A 82 22.88 -7.69 -43.76
C HIS A 82 22.47 -6.73 -42.64
N THR A 83 23.42 -6.29 -41.80
CA THR A 83 23.13 -5.37 -40.70
C THR A 83 22.77 -3.96 -41.18
N ARG A 84 21.76 -3.34 -40.57
CA ARG A 84 21.43 -1.91 -40.65
C ARG A 84 21.54 -1.27 -39.27
N GLY A 85 22.22 -0.12 -39.20
CA GLY A 85 22.60 0.52 -37.94
C GLY A 85 23.84 -0.11 -37.29
N HIS A 86 24.07 0.20 -36.01
CA HIS A 86 25.22 -0.24 -35.23
C HIS A 86 24.86 -1.40 -34.30
N ILE A 87 24.59 -2.58 -34.88
CA ILE A 87 24.41 -3.83 -34.13
C ILE A 87 25.75 -4.21 -33.48
N ARG A 88 25.72 -4.64 -32.22
CA ARG A 88 26.89 -5.20 -31.54
C ARG A 88 26.78 -6.72 -31.41
N PHE A 89 27.92 -7.39 -31.57
CA PHE A 89 28.08 -8.84 -31.46
C PHE A 89 29.10 -9.21 -30.34
N ASP A 90 29.25 -8.31 -29.38
CA ASP A 90 30.03 -8.46 -28.15
C ASP A 90 29.26 -9.22 -27.05
N ALA A 91 27.95 -9.38 -27.22
CA ALA A 91 27.06 -9.99 -26.25
C ALA A 91 27.13 -11.52 -26.27
N ALA A 92 27.22 -12.12 -25.07
CA ALA A 92 27.04 -13.56 -24.88
C ALA A 92 25.60 -13.98 -25.24
N GLY A 93 25.49 -14.95 -26.15
CA GLY A 93 24.27 -15.74 -26.37
C GLY A 93 23.98 -16.67 -25.17
N PRO A 94 23.07 -17.65 -25.33
CA PRO A 94 22.90 -18.72 -24.34
C PRO A 94 24.24 -19.44 -24.06
N ARG A 95 24.41 -19.93 -22.82
CA ARG A 95 25.68 -20.44 -22.26
C ARG A 95 25.55 -21.83 -21.62
N PRO A 96 26.62 -22.65 -21.61
CA PRO A 96 26.70 -23.90 -20.84
C PRO A 96 26.27 -23.78 -19.38
N GLY A 97 26.00 -24.93 -18.75
CA GLY A 97 25.36 -24.98 -17.43
C GLY A 97 23.86 -24.77 -17.56
N GLU A 98 23.41 -23.52 -17.60
CA GLU A 98 21.99 -23.18 -17.70
C GLU A 98 21.39 -23.53 -19.08
N TYR A 99 22.13 -23.39 -20.17
CA TYR A 99 21.71 -23.75 -21.52
C TYR A 99 22.65 -24.82 -22.11
N PRO A 100 22.59 -26.08 -21.62
CA PRO A 100 23.65 -27.08 -21.78
C PRO A 100 23.80 -27.69 -23.18
N ASP A 101 23.07 -27.18 -24.19
CA ASP A 101 23.27 -27.53 -25.61
C ASP A 101 24.06 -26.44 -26.39
N PHE A 102 24.39 -25.33 -25.72
CA PHE A 102 25.17 -24.21 -26.28
C PHE A 102 26.66 -24.29 -25.88
N THR A 103 27.47 -23.39 -26.45
CA THR A 103 28.92 -23.29 -26.18
C THR A 103 29.31 -21.91 -25.67
N ASP A 104 30.44 -21.82 -24.97
CA ASP A 104 31.01 -20.54 -24.50
C ASP A 104 31.45 -19.60 -25.63
N ALA A 105 31.61 -20.14 -26.84
CA ALA A 105 31.92 -19.35 -28.03
C ALA A 105 30.70 -18.64 -28.63
N ASN A 106 29.47 -18.96 -28.20
CA ASN A 106 28.26 -18.42 -28.81
C ASN A 106 28.11 -16.90 -28.57
N GLN A 107 27.62 -16.16 -29.58
CA GLN A 107 27.48 -14.71 -29.60
C GLN A 107 26.16 -14.30 -30.25
N ALA A 108 25.48 -13.33 -29.63
CA ALA A 108 24.17 -12.85 -30.04
C ALA A 108 24.21 -11.42 -30.63
N ALA A 109 23.16 -11.04 -31.35
CA ALA A 109 22.97 -9.68 -31.85
C ALA A 109 22.33 -8.77 -30.79
N ASN A 110 23.04 -7.75 -30.31
CA ASN A 110 22.46 -6.67 -29.51
C ASN A 110 21.94 -5.55 -30.44
N LEU A 111 20.61 -5.38 -30.47
CA LEU A 111 19.93 -4.40 -31.31
C LEU A 111 19.72 -3.04 -30.62
N GLY A 112 19.76 -2.99 -29.29
CA GLY A 112 19.73 -1.75 -28.50
C GLY A 112 18.62 -0.77 -28.87
N ASN A 113 18.97 0.52 -28.97
CA ASN A 113 18.09 1.70 -28.89
C ASN A 113 16.98 1.91 -29.96
N GLY A 114 16.49 0.86 -30.61
CA GLY A 114 15.33 0.91 -31.50
C GLY A 114 15.62 1.41 -32.91
N ARG A 115 16.89 1.37 -33.34
CA ARG A 115 17.33 1.80 -34.68
C ARG A 115 18.11 0.76 -35.47
N ASN A 116 18.47 -0.38 -34.87
CA ASN A 116 19.32 -1.39 -35.47
C ASN A 116 18.53 -2.68 -35.75
N TYR A 117 18.73 -3.27 -36.92
CA TYR A 117 17.99 -4.44 -37.42
C TYR A 117 18.79 -5.12 -38.54
N LEU A 118 18.44 -6.35 -38.93
CA LEU A 118 19.03 -7.00 -40.10
C LEU A 118 18.02 -7.11 -41.24
N VAL A 119 18.54 -7.09 -42.47
CA VAL A 119 17.78 -7.19 -43.71
C VAL A 119 18.25 -8.40 -44.49
N VAL A 120 17.32 -9.32 -44.78
CA VAL A 120 17.47 -10.46 -45.67
C VAL A 120 16.73 -10.11 -46.96
N LYS A 121 17.47 -10.10 -48.07
CA LYS A 121 16.90 -9.80 -49.38
C LYS A 121 16.11 -11.00 -49.90
N ASP A 122 14.92 -10.75 -50.42
CA ASP A 122 14.15 -11.77 -51.12
C ASP A 122 14.71 -12.01 -52.55
N PRO A 123 14.89 -13.27 -53.00
CA PRO A 123 15.36 -13.59 -54.35
C PRO A 123 14.33 -13.34 -55.47
N GLY A 124 13.04 -13.17 -55.16
CA GLY A 124 11.94 -12.95 -56.09
C GLY A 124 10.93 -14.10 -56.16
N ASP A 125 9.90 -13.90 -56.99
CA ASP A 125 8.64 -14.65 -57.07
C ASP A 125 8.71 -16.15 -56.68
N ALA A 126 7.91 -16.53 -55.68
CA ALA A 126 7.86 -17.88 -55.10
C ALA A 126 9.17 -18.29 -54.41
N SER A 127 9.71 -17.35 -53.62
CA SER A 127 10.91 -17.54 -52.82
C SER A 127 10.71 -18.59 -51.72
N ALA A 128 11.82 -19.08 -51.14
CA ALA A 128 11.75 -19.96 -49.98
C ALA A 128 11.04 -19.30 -48.77
N VAL A 129 10.93 -17.96 -48.76
CA VAL A 129 10.31 -17.15 -47.69
C VAL A 129 8.93 -16.58 -48.07
N ASP A 130 8.38 -16.94 -49.23
CA ASP A 130 7.00 -16.64 -49.66
C ASP A 130 6.01 -17.74 -49.23
N PHE A 131 5.02 -17.42 -48.41
CA PHE A 131 4.03 -18.39 -47.90
C PHE A 131 2.62 -17.99 -48.34
N ASP A 132 1.95 -18.83 -49.15
CA ASP A 132 0.56 -18.63 -49.60
C ASP A 132 -0.41 -19.57 -48.86
N ASN A 133 -1.69 -19.57 -49.22
CA ASN A 133 -2.72 -20.36 -48.56
C ASN A 133 -2.46 -21.87 -48.68
N GLY A 134 -2.35 -22.55 -47.54
CA GLY A 134 -1.96 -23.95 -47.42
C GLY A 134 -0.48 -24.19 -47.12
N ASP A 135 0.39 -23.18 -47.23
CA ASP A 135 1.77 -23.30 -46.76
C ASP A 135 1.81 -23.39 -45.23
N ALA A 136 2.75 -24.20 -44.74
CA ALA A 136 3.03 -24.37 -43.32
C ALA A 136 4.29 -23.57 -42.94
N LEU A 137 4.21 -22.81 -41.86
CA LEU A 137 5.21 -21.86 -41.37
C LEU A 137 5.60 -22.21 -39.93
N THR A 138 6.91 -22.20 -39.65
CA THR A 138 7.43 -22.02 -38.28
C THR A 138 8.45 -20.90 -38.27
N MET A 139 8.37 -20.04 -37.27
CA MET A 139 9.39 -19.05 -36.93
C MET A 139 9.79 -19.25 -35.47
N GLU A 140 11.09 -19.24 -35.18
CA GLU A 140 11.61 -19.27 -33.82
C GLU A 140 12.86 -18.40 -33.65
N ALA A 141 13.13 -18.01 -32.41
CA ALA A 141 14.34 -17.30 -32.02
C ALA A 141 14.61 -17.49 -30.52
N TRP A 142 15.85 -17.30 -30.11
CA TRP A 142 16.18 -16.98 -28.72
C TRP A 142 16.22 -15.46 -28.53
N ILE A 143 15.68 -14.98 -27.41
CA ILE A 143 15.60 -13.56 -27.09
C ILE A 143 15.96 -13.28 -25.62
N ARG A 144 16.49 -12.09 -25.36
CA ARG A 144 16.72 -11.51 -24.03
C ARG A 144 16.55 -10.00 -24.08
N TRP A 145 16.19 -9.37 -22.98
CA TRP A 145 16.25 -7.91 -22.81
C TRP A 145 16.64 -7.57 -21.37
N ASP A 146 17.48 -6.54 -21.22
CA ASP A 146 17.95 -6.07 -19.91
C ASP A 146 17.16 -4.80 -19.49
N GLU A 147 16.65 -4.02 -20.47
CA GLU A 147 15.71 -2.90 -20.27
C GLU A 147 14.26 -3.30 -20.61
N ALA A 148 13.28 -2.55 -20.10
CA ALA A 148 11.89 -2.67 -20.55
C ALA A 148 11.73 -2.50 -22.08
N LEU A 149 11.11 -3.49 -22.72
CA LEU A 149 10.88 -3.52 -24.17
C LEU A 149 10.07 -2.30 -24.64
N ARG A 150 10.67 -1.51 -25.53
CA ARG A 150 10.11 -0.26 -26.04
C ARG A 150 9.23 -0.51 -27.28
N GLY A 151 8.21 0.33 -27.45
CA GLY A 151 7.22 0.17 -28.54
C GLY A 151 6.09 -0.80 -28.19
N SER A 152 4.94 -0.67 -28.84
CA SER A 152 3.75 -1.48 -28.53
C SER A 152 3.82 -2.91 -29.08
N TYR A 153 4.52 -3.10 -30.20
CA TYR A 153 4.66 -4.40 -30.87
C TYR A 153 6.08 -4.57 -31.46
N PRO A 154 7.12 -4.77 -30.63
CA PRO A 154 8.50 -4.95 -31.12
C PRO A 154 8.67 -6.26 -31.90
N TYR A 155 9.20 -6.17 -33.11
CA TYR A 155 9.33 -7.29 -34.06
C TYR A 155 10.58 -8.13 -33.83
N ILE A 156 10.46 -9.45 -33.91
CA ILE A 156 11.59 -10.40 -33.84
C ILE A 156 12.01 -10.77 -35.27
N ILE A 157 11.05 -11.19 -36.10
CA ILE A 157 11.25 -11.50 -37.53
C ILE A 157 9.94 -11.21 -38.28
N SER A 158 10.05 -10.61 -39.47
CA SER A 158 8.89 -10.24 -40.30
C SER A 158 9.23 -10.06 -41.77
N LYS A 159 8.29 -10.37 -42.65
CA LYS A 159 8.32 -10.03 -44.08
C LYS A 159 7.17 -9.05 -44.39
N GLY A 160 7.44 -8.09 -45.26
CA GLY A 160 6.47 -7.04 -45.63
C GLY A 160 6.52 -5.80 -44.75
N ARG A 161 5.84 -4.74 -45.22
CA ARG A 161 5.73 -3.42 -44.57
C ARG A 161 7.00 -2.56 -44.59
N THR A 162 7.93 -2.89 -45.49
CA THR A 162 9.23 -2.22 -45.65
C THR A 162 9.17 -0.77 -46.16
N HIS A 163 8.01 -0.33 -46.65
CA HIS A 163 7.76 0.92 -47.41
C HIS A 163 8.33 0.91 -48.85
N ASN A 164 8.45 -0.26 -49.48
CA ASN A 164 8.86 -0.35 -50.88
C ASN A 164 7.96 0.47 -51.83
N PRO A 165 8.50 1.24 -52.78
CA PRO A 165 7.72 2.10 -53.67
C PRO A 165 6.67 1.33 -54.49
N GLY A 166 5.39 1.55 -54.17
CA GLY A 166 4.25 0.90 -54.83
C GLY A 166 3.46 -0.06 -53.92
N THR A 167 4.02 -0.45 -52.77
CA THR A 167 3.32 -1.26 -51.76
C THR A 167 2.40 -0.39 -50.88
N PRO A 168 1.22 -0.88 -50.46
CA PRO A 168 0.38 -0.18 -49.49
C PRO A 168 0.92 -0.37 -48.06
N ALA A 169 0.76 0.62 -47.18
CA ALA A 169 1.34 0.63 -45.82
C ALA A 169 0.82 -0.45 -44.83
N ASN A 170 -0.05 -1.34 -45.31
CA ASN A 170 -0.59 -2.51 -44.64
C ASN A 170 -0.26 -3.84 -45.37
N ASN A 171 0.84 -3.93 -46.12
CA ASN A 171 1.30 -5.15 -46.81
C ASN A 171 2.09 -6.15 -45.93
N GLN A 172 1.63 -6.48 -44.71
CA GLN A 172 2.37 -7.45 -43.88
C GLN A 172 2.10 -8.90 -44.34
N ASN A 173 3.10 -9.59 -44.89
CA ASN A 173 2.98 -11.01 -45.26
C ASN A 173 2.87 -11.89 -44.01
N TYR A 174 3.79 -11.70 -43.05
CA TYR A 174 3.78 -12.35 -41.74
C TYR A 174 4.79 -11.70 -40.78
N SER A 175 4.62 -11.97 -39.49
CA SER A 175 5.54 -11.53 -38.44
C SER A 175 5.42 -12.34 -37.15
N LEU A 176 6.57 -12.68 -36.56
CA LEU A 176 6.72 -13.02 -35.15
C LEU A 176 7.21 -11.77 -34.41
N ARG A 177 6.44 -11.33 -33.43
CA ARG A 177 6.72 -10.13 -32.63
C ARG A 177 6.24 -10.33 -31.20
N LEU A 178 6.60 -9.43 -30.32
CA LEU A 178 5.99 -9.35 -28.99
C LEU A 178 4.89 -8.28 -28.98
N ALA A 179 3.97 -8.38 -28.03
CA ALA A 179 3.00 -7.35 -27.69
C ALA A 179 3.24 -6.94 -26.23
N THR A 180 3.64 -5.69 -25.99
CA THR A 180 4.04 -5.19 -24.66
C THR A 180 2.87 -4.61 -23.84
N GLN A 181 1.71 -4.47 -24.48
CA GLN A 181 0.50 -3.92 -23.87
C GLN A 181 -0.20 -4.98 -22.99
N GLY A 182 -0.60 -4.60 -21.77
CA GLY A 182 -1.39 -5.46 -20.89
C GLY A 182 -0.64 -6.21 -19.78
N GLY A 183 0.59 -5.80 -19.45
CA GLY A 183 1.29 -6.26 -18.24
C GLY A 183 2.43 -7.26 -18.46
N GLY A 184 2.97 -7.36 -19.68
CA GLY A 184 4.14 -8.18 -20.02
C GLY A 184 4.30 -8.28 -21.55
N PRO A 185 5.41 -8.86 -22.03
CA PRO A 185 5.59 -9.18 -23.44
C PRO A 185 4.91 -10.51 -23.79
N PHE A 186 3.83 -10.45 -24.57
CA PHE A 186 3.12 -11.63 -25.09
C PHE A 186 3.61 -11.97 -26.50
N ILE A 187 3.73 -13.25 -26.85
CA ILE A 187 4.00 -13.64 -28.25
C ILE A 187 2.81 -13.20 -29.11
N SER A 188 3.09 -12.51 -30.21
CA SER A 188 2.09 -12.12 -31.20
C SER A 188 2.51 -12.57 -32.60
N PHE A 189 1.56 -13.17 -33.30
CA PHE A 189 1.67 -13.47 -34.73
C PHE A 189 0.74 -12.54 -35.50
N PHE A 190 1.20 -11.99 -36.63
CA PHE A 190 0.40 -11.05 -37.40
C PHE A 190 0.73 -11.07 -38.89
N PHE A 191 -0.32 -11.11 -39.70
CA PHE A 191 -0.31 -11.00 -41.16
C PHE A 191 -1.53 -10.22 -41.64
N CYS A 192 -1.52 -9.82 -42.91
CA CYS A 192 -2.69 -9.30 -43.61
C CYS A 192 -3.17 -10.31 -44.66
N ASP A 193 -4.48 -10.40 -44.86
CA ASP A 193 -5.06 -11.12 -46.00
C ASP A 193 -4.98 -10.31 -47.30
N ALA A 194 -5.09 -10.98 -48.45
CA ALA A 194 -5.08 -10.32 -49.75
C ALA A 194 -6.47 -9.80 -50.23
N GLU A 195 -7.57 -10.21 -49.59
CA GLU A 195 -8.93 -10.12 -50.17
C GLU A 195 -10.01 -9.79 -49.12
N THR A 196 -10.13 -8.50 -48.76
CA THR A 196 -11.19 -8.02 -47.84
C THR A 196 -11.94 -6.79 -48.35
N PRO A 197 -13.29 -6.83 -48.40
CA PRO A 197 -14.12 -5.63 -48.47
C PRO A 197 -14.12 -4.88 -47.12
N ASN A 198 -13.50 -3.71 -47.08
CA ASN A 198 -13.48 -2.80 -45.94
C ASN A 198 -14.37 -1.56 -46.21
N LYS A 199 -14.50 -0.65 -45.23
CA LYS A 199 -15.40 0.52 -45.33
C LYS A 199 -15.00 1.57 -46.38
N GLY A 200 -13.85 1.42 -47.05
CA GLY A 200 -13.39 2.30 -48.13
C GLY A 200 -13.18 1.62 -49.50
N GLY A 201 -13.34 0.31 -49.61
CA GLY A 201 -13.10 -0.45 -50.85
C GLY A 201 -12.72 -1.91 -50.59
N ILE A 202 -12.13 -2.58 -51.57
CA ILE A 202 -11.42 -3.85 -51.32
C ILE A 202 -9.97 -3.50 -50.98
N GLY A 203 -9.46 -4.01 -49.86
CA GLY A 203 -8.09 -3.78 -49.40
C GLY A 203 -7.78 -4.57 -48.12
N PRO A 204 -6.50 -4.90 -47.88
CA PRO A 204 -6.11 -6.01 -47.01
C PRO A 204 -6.43 -5.80 -45.53
N GLU A 205 -6.92 -6.85 -44.86
CA GLU A 205 -7.32 -6.84 -43.45
C GLU A 205 -6.31 -7.59 -42.55
N GLY A 206 -6.04 -7.02 -41.37
CA GLY A 206 -4.98 -7.46 -40.47
C GLY A 206 -5.43 -8.48 -39.42
N HIS A 207 -4.94 -9.71 -39.54
CA HIS A 207 -5.21 -10.81 -38.63
C HIS A 207 -4.09 -10.94 -37.59
N ARG A 208 -4.44 -10.84 -36.31
CA ARG A 208 -3.49 -10.94 -35.18
C ARG A 208 -3.93 -11.98 -34.18
N TRP A 209 -2.99 -12.84 -33.81
CA TRP A 209 -3.05 -13.72 -32.65
C TRP A 209 -2.08 -13.20 -31.59
N THR A 210 -2.48 -13.27 -30.32
CA THR A 210 -1.64 -12.87 -29.17
C THR A 210 -1.78 -13.91 -28.05
N SER A 211 -0.67 -14.34 -27.46
CA SER A 211 -0.66 -15.31 -26.36
C SER A 211 -1.33 -14.76 -25.09
N THR A 212 -1.88 -15.64 -24.26
CA THR A 212 -2.38 -15.31 -22.91
C THR A 212 -1.32 -15.52 -21.82
N THR A 213 -0.19 -16.11 -22.18
CA THR A 213 1.00 -16.29 -21.35
C THR A 213 2.10 -15.38 -21.90
N GLY A 214 2.68 -14.53 -21.06
CA GLY A 214 3.82 -13.68 -21.43
C GLY A 214 5.14 -14.44 -21.36
N VAL A 215 6.13 -13.98 -22.11
CA VAL A 215 7.52 -14.41 -21.95
C VAL A 215 8.05 -13.84 -20.62
N PRO A 216 8.75 -14.61 -19.77
CA PRO A 216 9.31 -14.08 -18.53
C PRO A 216 10.27 -12.91 -18.80
N GLY A 217 10.25 -11.91 -17.90
CA GLY A 217 11.09 -10.72 -17.99
C GLY A 217 12.17 -10.70 -16.92
N ASP A 218 12.81 -11.85 -16.69
CA ASP A 218 13.82 -12.04 -15.64
C ASP A 218 15.26 -11.73 -16.09
N GLY A 219 15.44 -11.15 -17.28
CA GLY A 219 16.74 -10.79 -17.83
C GLY A 219 17.57 -11.99 -18.33
N ALA A 220 16.96 -13.14 -18.57
CA ALA A 220 17.63 -14.33 -19.11
C ALA A 220 17.25 -14.61 -20.58
N TRP A 221 17.93 -15.59 -21.18
CA TRP A 221 17.60 -16.08 -22.52
C TRP A 221 16.36 -16.96 -22.50
N HIS A 222 15.40 -16.64 -23.35
CA HIS A 222 14.16 -17.39 -23.57
C HIS A 222 14.00 -17.78 -25.04
N HIS A 223 13.46 -18.97 -25.28
CA HIS A 223 13.09 -19.41 -26.62
C HIS A 223 11.63 -19.04 -26.90
N VAL A 224 11.35 -18.50 -28.09
CA VAL A 224 10.01 -18.17 -28.54
C VAL A 224 9.77 -18.67 -29.96
N ALA A 225 8.61 -19.31 -30.19
CA ALA A 225 8.24 -19.79 -31.52
C ALA A 225 6.74 -19.63 -31.82
N ILE A 226 6.42 -19.58 -33.11
CA ILE A 226 5.07 -19.70 -33.67
C ILE A 226 5.07 -20.74 -34.79
N THR A 227 4.10 -21.65 -34.77
CA THR A 227 3.80 -22.57 -35.88
C THR A 227 2.38 -22.28 -36.41
N TYR A 228 2.22 -22.24 -37.74
CA TYR A 228 0.96 -21.90 -38.40
C TYR A 228 0.84 -22.57 -39.77
N VAL A 229 -0.39 -22.76 -40.26
CA VAL A 229 -0.70 -23.14 -41.63
C VAL A 229 -1.68 -22.10 -42.18
N PHE A 230 -1.29 -21.38 -43.24
CA PHE A 230 -2.16 -20.35 -43.80
C PHE A 230 -3.44 -20.98 -44.36
N GLY A 231 -4.58 -20.35 -44.08
CA GLY A 231 -5.90 -20.89 -44.43
C GLY A 231 -6.51 -21.84 -43.39
N ASP A 232 -5.74 -22.34 -42.42
CA ASP A 232 -6.24 -23.09 -41.25
C ASP A 232 -6.01 -22.29 -39.95
N PRO A 233 -6.99 -21.49 -39.48
CA PRO A 233 -6.84 -20.69 -38.27
C PRO A 233 -6.77 -21.52 -36.98
N GLU A 234 -7.15 -22.81 -37.00
CA GLU A 234 -7.05 -23.72 -35.86
C GLU A 234 -5.67 -24.39 -35.77
N SER A 235 -4.79 -24.19 -36.76
CA SER A 235 -3.40 -24.68 -36.75
C SER A 235 -2.49 -23.91 -35.78
N ILE A 236 -2.78 -22.65 -35.47
CA ILE A 236 -1.89 -21.71 -34.77
C ILE A 236 -1.43 -22.21 -33.39
N ARG A 237 -0.12 -22.34 -33.17
CA ARG A 237 0.47 -22.63 -31.86
C ARG A 237 1.60 -21.63 -31.58
N GLY A 238 1.61 -21.04 -30.39
CA GLY A 238 2.77 -20.33 -29.86
C GLY A 238 3.50 -21.18 -28.83
N TYR A 239 4.80 -20.94 -28.65
CA TYR A 239 5.64 -21.67 -27.71
C TYR A 239 6.57 -20.70 -26.97
N ILE A 240 6.74 -20.93 -25.66
CA ILE A 240 7.72 -20.25 -24.80
C ILE A 240 8.55 -21.33 -24.11
N ASP A 241 9.87 -21.28 -24.24
CA ASP A 241 10.81 -22.27 -23.71
C ASP A 241 10.42 -23.72 -24.04
N GLY A 242 10.12 -23.97 -25.31
CA GLY A 242 9.69 -25.27 -25.84
C GLY A 242 8.24 -25.67 -25.48
N LYS A 243 7.59 -24.97 -24.55
CA LYS A 243 6.25 -25.31 -24.03
C LYS A 243 5.15 -24.60 -24.82
N PRO A 244 4.09 -25.31 -25.28
CA PRO A 244 3.00 -24.70 -26.02
C PRO A 244 2.16 -23.77 -25.12
N VAL A 245 1.89 -22.56 -25.59
CA VAL A 245 1.09 -21.55 -24.89
C VAL A 245 -0.24 -21.25 -25.58
N LYS A 246 -1.25 -20.91 -24.78
CA LYS A 246 -2.55 -20.47 -25.29
C LYS A 246 -2.50 -19.02 -25.75
N GLY A 247 -3.44 -18.65 -26.62
CA GLY A 247 -3.63 -17.29 -27.12
C GLY A 247 -5.01 -17.10 -27.72
N LYS A 248 -5.24 -15.91 -28.26
CA LYS A 248 -6.52 -15.49 -28.85
C LYS A 248 -6.27 -14.67 -30.12
N TRP A 249 -7.19 -14.75 -31.08
CA TRP A 249 -7.28 -13.77 -32.14
C TRP A 249 -7.89 -12.48 -31.58
N ASP A 250 -7.20 -11.35 -31.73
CA ASP A 250 -7.55 -10.08 -31.07
C ASP A 250 -7.51 -8.84 -31.99
N MET A 251 -7.35 -9.05 -33.30
CA MET A 251 -7.73 -8.10 -34.36
C MET A 251 -8.89 -8.69 -35.19
N ALA A 252 -8.76 -8.85 -36.51
CA ALA A 252 -9.84 -9.29 -37.41
C ALA A 252 -10.27 -10.77 -37.28
N GLY A 253 -10.00 -11.40 -36.14
CA GLY A 253 -10.38 -12.79 -35.86
C GLY A 253 -9.56 -13.86 -36.61
N PRO A 254 -9.92 -15.14 -36.45
CA PRO A 254 -9.42 -16.23 -37.29
C PRO A 254 -9.86 -16.06 -38.75
N THR A 255 -9.05 -16.53 -39.71
CA THR A 255 -9.35 -16.42 -41.15
C THR A 255 -8.89 -17.65 -41.92
N THR A 256 -9.59 -17.95 -43.02
CA THR A 256 -9.24 -18.97 -44.02
C THR A 256 -8.80 -18.37 -45.37
N LYS A 257 -8.74 -17.04 -45.44
CA LYS A 257 -8.30 -16.28 -46.63
C LYS A 257 -6.78 -16.38 -46.80
N ARG A 258 -6.31 -16.27 -48.04
CA ARG A 258 -4.88 -16.22 -48.37
C ARG A 258 -4.19 -14.98 -47.81
N PRO A 259 -2.92 -15.09 -47.36
CA PRO A 259 -2.11 -13.95 -46.94
C PRO A 259 -1.71 -13.08 -48.14
N ILE A 260 -1.08 -11.94 -47.86
CA ILE A 260 -0.33 -11.19 -48.87
C ILE A 260 0.99 -11.91 -49.16
N VAL A 261 1.28 -12.13 -50.45
CA VAL A 261 2.59 -12.60 -50.94
C VAL A 261 3.10 -11.56 -51.94
N ASP A 262 4.28 -11.00 -51.65
CA ASP A 262 4.99 -10.02 -52.47
C ASP A 262 6.50 -10.11 -52.18
N ASN A 263 7.32 -9.50 -53.04
CA ASN A 263 8.80 -9.57 -52.96
C ASN A 263 9.39 -8.57 -51.95
N ASP A 264 8.66 -8.20 -50.89
CA ASP A 264 9.21 -7.38 -49.80
C ASP A 264 10.32 -8.14 -49.05
N GLU A 265 11.31 -7.40 -48.56
CA GLU A 265 12.42 -7.94 -47.78
C GLU A 265 11.93 -8.58 -46.46
N LEU A 266 12.69 -9.56 -45.98
CA LEU A 266 12.53 -10.11 -44.63
C LEU A 266 13.48 -9.37 -43.69
N TRP A 267 12.94 -8.82 -42.59
CA TRP A 267 13.69 -8.05 -41.60
C TRP A 267 13.69 -8.79 -40.25
N ILE A 268 14.84 -8.76 -39.56
CA ILE A 268 15.05 -9.31 -38.22
C ILE A 268 15.23 -8.14 -37.24
N GLY A 269 14.42 -8.10 -36.19
CA GLY A 269 14.42 -7.05 -35.16
C GLY A 269 13.56 -5.81 -35.46
N SER A 270 13.02 -5.65 -36.67
CA SER A 270 12.15 -4.52 -37.05
C SER A 270 11.28 -4.85 -38.26
N ALA A 271 10.30 -3.99 -38.55
CA ALA A 271 9.48 -4.03 -39.78
C ALA A 271 9.30 -2.66 -40.45
N MET A 272 9.68 -1.56 -39.78
CA MET A 272 9.44 -0.17 -40.24
C MET A 272 10.56 0.80 -39.85
N SER A 273 11.56 0.36 -39.06
CA SER A 273 12.47 1.17 -38.25
C SER A 273 11.77 2.01 -37.16
N GLY A 274 12.54 2.51 -36.18
CA GLY A 274 12.01 3.35 -35.11
C GLY A 274 11.16 2.57 -34.09
N GLY A 275 10.03 3.16 -33.67
CA GLY A 275 9.27 2.82 -32.45
C GLY A 275 8.59 1.44 -32.35
N SER A 276 8.90 0.49 -33.25
CA SER A 276 8.53 -0.93 -33.16
C SER A 276 9.73 -1.87 -33.41
N THR A 277 10.95 -1.35 -33.31
CA THR A 277 12.19 -2.14 -33.37
C THR A 277 12.46 -2.77 -31.99
N PHE A 278 12.91 -4.02 -31.94
CA PHE A 278 13.19 -4.74 -30.70
C PHE A 278 14.42 -4.17 -29.99
N ASN A 279 14.26 -3.81 -28.70
CA ASN A 279 15.32 -3.30 -27.82
C ASN A 279 15.81 -4.43 -26.91
N GLY A 280 16.85 -5.15 -27.36
CA GLY A 280 17.40 -6.28 -26.62
C GLY A 280 18.38 -7.09 -27.45
N PHE A 281 18.52 -8.36 -27.09
CA PHE A 281 19.40 -9.33 -27.72
C PHE A 281 18.58 -10.42 -28.41
N ILE A 282 19.01 -10.82 -29.61
CA ILE A 282 18.41 -11.92 -30.37
C ILE A 282 19.51 -12.91 -30.76
N ASP A 283 19.21 -14.21 -30.70
CA ASP A 283 20.10 -15.29 -31.14
C ASP A 283 19.35 -16.42 -31.85
N GLU A 284 20.09 -17.23 -32.62
CA GLU A 284 19.63 -18.47 -33.28
C GLU A 284 18.23 -18.36 -33.93
N VAL A 285 18.06 -17.42 -34.87
CA VAL A 285 16.78 -17.14 -35.53
C VAL A 285 16.57 -18.10 -36.69
N ALA A 286 15.45 -18.85 -36.70
CA ALA A 286 15.16 -19.85 -37.73
C ALA A 286 13.74 -19.74 -38.31
N LEU A 287 13.61 -20.14 -39.58
CA LEU A 287 12.41 -20.11 -40.41
C LEU A 287 12.24 -21.44 -41.15
N TYR A 288 11.05 -22.03 -41.14
CA TYR A 288 10.76 -23.34 -41.73
C TYR A 288 9.48 -23.32 -42.59
N ARG A 289 9.51 -24.04 -43.72
CA ARG A 289 8.30 -24.39 -44.52
C ARG A 289 7.59 -25.64 -43.99
N LYS A 290 7.45 -25.73 -42.67
CA LYS A 290 6.80 -26.80 -41.91
C LYS A 290 6.13 -26.17 -40.71
N ALA A 291 5.00 -26.72 -40.25
CA ALA A 291 4.49 -26.45 -38.90
C ALA A 291 5.09 -27.51 -37.97
N LEU A 292 6.13 -27.17 -37.22
CA LEU A 292 6.80 -28.12 -36.33
C LEU A 292 5.86 -28.58 -35.20
N SER A 293 5.97 -29.84 -34.79
CA SER A 293 5.20 -30.38 -33.68
C SER A 293 5.72 -29.84 -32.33
N ALA A 294 4.88 -29.92 -31.30
CA ALA A 294 5.29 -29.58 -29.95
C ALA A 294 6.44 -30.45 -29.43
N GLU A 295 6.64 -31.67 -29.95
CA GLU A 295 7.76 -32.53 -29.57
C GLU A 295 9.08 -32.08 -30.22
N GLN A 296 9.03 -31.55 -31.44
CA GLN A 296 10.17 -30.97 -32.14
C GLN A 296 10.61 -29.66 -31.46
N ILE A 297 9.68 -28.73 -31.27
CA ILE A 297 9.94 -27.47 -30.55
C ILE A 297 10.43 -27.71 -29.10
N ALA A 298 9.93 -28.74 -28.40
CA ALA A 298 10.47 -29.11 -27.10
C ALA A 298 11.89 -29.71 -27.15
N LYS A 299 12.31 -30.33 -28.26
CA LYS A 299 13.70 -30.81 -28.44
C LYS A 299 14.67 -29.67 -28.70
N HIS A 300 14.23 -28.55 -29.28
CA HIS A 300 15.06 -27.36 -29.52
C HIS A 300 15.47 -26.67 -28.21
N VAL A 301 14.74 -26.89 -27.11
CA VAL A 301 14.95 -26.15 -25.86
C VAL A 301 15.39 -27.07 -24.72
N ARG A 302 16.53 -26.73 -24.11
CA ARG A 302 16.96 -27.28 -22.83
C ARG A 302 17.47 -26.15 -21.95
N ILE A 303 16.79 -25.93 -20.83
CA ILE A 303 17.13 -24.90 -19.85
C ILE A 303 17.19 -25.58 -18.48
N ASN A 304 18.32 -25.49 -17.79
CA ASN A 304 18.53 -25.99 -16.45
C ASN A 304 18.72 -24.82 -15.47
N ILE A 305 17.61 -24.29 -14.96
CA ILE A 305 17.62 -23.10 -14.09
C ILE A 305 18.40 -23.35 -12.78
N ALA A 306 18.49 -24.61 -12.31
CA ALA A 306 19.33 -24.95 -11.15
C ALA A 306 20.82 -24.68 -11.39
N GLU A 307 21.28 -24.69 -12.65
CA GLU A 307 22.65 -24.34 -13.03
C GLU A 307 22.85 -22.85 -13.33
N SER A 308 21.78 -22.04 -13.30
CA SER A 308 21.91 -20.58 -13.34
C SER A 308 22.72 -20.08 -12.13
N GLU A 309 23.51 -19.03 -12.31
CA GLU A 309 24.17 -18.31 -11.20
C GLU A 309 23.16 -17.62 -10.26
N TYR A 310 21.88 -17.54 -10.65
CA TYR A 310 20.77 -16.97 -9.89
C TYR A 310 19.73 -18.03 -9.43
N ALA A 311 20.12 -19.29 -9.29
CA ALA A 311 19.24 -20.32 -8.73
C ALA A 311 19.00 -20.08 -7.22
N LEU A 312 17.82 -20.46 -6.69
CA LEU A 312 17.60 -20.40 -5.23
C LEU A 312 18.62 -21.28 -4.49
N GLY A 313 19.19 -20.74 -3.42
CA GLY A 313 20.29 -21.36 -2.66
C GLY A 313 21.69 -21.00 -3.17
N LYS A 314 21.86 -20.55 -4.43
CA LYS A 314 23.14 -19.98 -4.89
C LYS A 314 23.20 -18.51 -4.44
N ILE A 315 24.01 -18.26 -3.42
CA ILE A 315 24.19 -16.98 -2.73
C ILE A 315 25.65 -16.52 -2.93
N ARG A 316 25.87 -15.21 -3.01
CA ARG A 316 27.21 -14.62 -2.93
C ARG A 316 27.61 -14.48 -1.47
N GLU A 317 28.34 -15.46 -0.96
CA GLU A 317 28.77 -15.54 0.44
C GLU A 317 29.53 -14.29 0.93
N GLU A 318 30.17 -13.57 0.01
CA GLU A 318 30.90 -12.32 0.25
C GLU A 318 30.00 -11.09 0.39
N GLU A 319 28.70 -11.19 0.06
CA GLU A 319 27.71 -10.11 0.21
C GLU A 319 26.83 -10.29 1.47
N VAL A 320 26.91 -11.44 2.16
CA VAL A 320 26.07 -11.80 3.33
C VAL A 320 26.61 -11.15 4.63
N PRO A 321 25.77 -10.46 5.43
CA PRO A 321 26.19 -9.85 6.71
C PRO A 321 26.37 -10.88 7.84
N ASP A 322 27.26 -10.55 8.79
CA ASP A 322 27.56 -11.31 10.02
C ASP A 322 27.05 -10.63 11.30
N ASP A 323 26.26 -9.55 11.17
CA ASP A 323 25.84 -8.69 12.27
C ASP A 323 24.34 -8.39 12.34
N ALA A 324 23.63 -8.61 11.24
CA ALA A 324 22.17 -8.53 11.14
C ALA A 324 21.64 -9.58 10.16
N VAL A 325 20.32 -9.74 10.11
CA VAL A 325 19.63 -10.50 9.06
C VAL A 325 19.18 -9.53 7.98
N ARG A 326 19.74 -9.65 6.78
CA ARG A 326 19.35 -8.83 5.64
C ARG A 326 18.01 -9.27 5.07
N VAL A 327 17.13 -8.33 4.79
CA VAL A 327 15.82 -8.53 4.18
C VAL A 327 15.81 -7.94 2.76
N GLU A 328 15.51 -8.77 1.77
CA GLU A 328 15.51 -8.41 0.35
C GLU A 328 14.25 -8.91 -0.37
N LEU A 329 13.83 -8.22 -1.44
CA LEU A 329 12.58 -8.53 -2.15
C LEU A 329 12.75 -8.51 -3.67
N LEU A 330 12.25 -9.54 -4.35
CA LEU A 330 12.22 -9.63 -5.81
C LEU A 330 10.78 -9.61 -6.34
N GLU A 331 10.42 -8.54 -7.04
CA GLU A 331 9.09 -8.37 -7.65
C GLU A 331 8.93 -9.09 -8.99
N GLY A 332 7.71 -9.58 -9.26
CA GLY A 332 7.35 -10.09 -10.59
C GLY A 332 7.85 -11.50 -10.91
N VAL A 333 8.15 -12.30 -9.89
CA VAL A 333 8.45 -13.74 -10.03
C VAL A 333 7.24 -14.51 -10.62
N PRO A 334 7.41 -15.74 -11.14
CA PRO A 334 6.35 -16.42 -11.87
C PRO A 334 5.05 -16.62 -11.07
N VAL A 335 3.91 -16.46 -11.76
CA VAL A 335 2.56 -16.59 -11.18
C VAL A 335 2.16 -18.06 -10.87
N GLU A 336 3.00 -19.01 -11.28
CA GLU A 336 2.82 -20.44 -11.03
C GLU A 336 3.42 -20.83 -9.66
N ARG A 337 2.86 -21.87 -9.04
CA ARG A 337 3.33 -22.37 -7.74
C ARG A 337 4.59 -23.20 -7.92
N SER A 338 5.71 -22.50 -8.05
CA SER A 338 6.98 -23.06 -8.50
C SER A 338 8.13 -22.29 -7.88
N TRP A 339 9.10 -23.02 -7.36
CA TRP A 339 10.41 -22.50 -6.97
C TRP A 339 11.42 -22.50 -8.13
N ASN A 340 10.99 -22.89 -9.35
CA ASN A 340 11.85 -23.00 -10.53
C ASN A 340 11.89 -21.66 -11.29
N PHE A 341 12.63 -20.68 -10.77
CA PHE A 341 12.84 -19.35 -11.38
C PHE A 341 14.18 -18.74 -10.91
N ARG A 342 14.53 -17.57 -11.46
CA ARG A 342 15.83 -16.90 -11.27
C ARG A 342 15.74 -15.71 -10.31
N MET A 343 16.67 -15.61 -9.37
CA MET A 343 16.79 -14.51 -8.41
C MET A 343 17.68 -13.37 -8.93
N ARG A 344 17.36 -12.77 -10.08
CA ARG A 344 18.36 -12.00 -10.83
C ARG A 344 18.90 -10.73 -10.16
N GLN A 345 18.05 -9.94 -9.50
CA GLN A 345 18.44 -8.81 -8.64
C GLN A 345 17.35 -8.54 -7.59
N PRO A 346 17.52 -8.92 -6.31
CA PRO A 346 16.59 -8.53 -5.26
C PRO A 346 16.85 -7.07 -4.81
N GLU A 347 15.78 -6.38 -4.37
CA GLU A 347 15.80 -5.06 -3.75
C GLU A 347 16.11 -5.21 -2.26
N HIS A 348 17.25 -4.74 -1.77
CA HIS A 348 17.52 -4.63 -0.33
C HIS A 348 16.49 -3.68 0.30
N LEU A 349 15.82 -4.12 1.36
CA LEU A 349 14.77 -3.34 2.02
C LEU A 349 15.23 -2.79 3.37
N MET A 350 15.89 -3.63 4.17
CA MET A 350 16.38 -3.32 5.52
C MET A 350 17.21 -4.49 6.07
N ASP A 351 17.94 -4.24 7.14
CA ASP A 351 18.57 -5.28 7.96
C ASP A 351 17.92 -5.27 9.37
N ILE A 352 17.66 -6.45 9.95
CA ILE A 352 16.90 -6.65 11.20
C ILE A 352 17.68 -7.55 12.18
N PRO A 353 17.43 -7.51 13.51
CA PRO A 353 18.31 -8.16 14.49
C PRO A 353 18.23 -9.70 14.52
N ALA A 354 17.20 -10.31 13.94
CA ALA A 354 16.98 -11.75 13.95
C ALA A 354 16.13 -12.18 12.75
N PHE A 355 16.03 -13.49 12.49
CA PHE A 355 15.07 -14.05 11.53
C PHE A 355 13.64 -13.98 12.10
N ALA A 356 13.11 -12.77 12.21
CA ALA A 356 11.81 -12.48 12.80
C ALA A 356 11.22 -11.21 12.16
N LEU A 357 10.23 -11.37 11.28
CA LEU A 357 9.66 -10.31 10.45
C LEU A 357 8.13 -10.37 10.45
N SER A 358 7.45 -9.23 10.61
CA SER A 358 5.98 -9.13 10.64
C SER A 358 5.38 -8.31 9.49
N ASP A 359 6.08 -7.29 8.98
CA ASP A 359 5.68 -6.45 7.84
C ASP A 359 6.90 -5.93 7.02
N LEU A 360 6.70 -5.05 6.04
CA LEU A 360 7.75 -4.54 5.14
C LEU A 360 7.59 -3.04 4.80
N PRO A 361 8.69 -2.35 4.40
CA PRO A 361 8.62 -0.96 3.98
C PRO A 361 7.77 -0.77 2.70
N HIS A 362 6.99 0.29 2.72
CA HIS A 362 6.15 0.75 1.62
C HIS A 362 7.00 1.01 0.36
N LYS A 363 6.43 0.67 -0.79
CA LYS A 363 6.98 1.11 -2.08
C LYS A 363 6.43 2.50 -2.41
N TYR A 364 7.28 3.39 -2.87
CA TYR A 364 6.89 4.72 -3.35
C TYR A 364 7.13 4.85 -4.85
N ASN A 365 6.36 5.72 -5.52
CA ASN A 365 6.62 6.14 -6.89
C ASN A 365 7.52 7.39 -6.93
N GLU A 366 7.86 7.85 -8.13
CA GLU A 366 8.66 9.05 -8.43
C GLU A 366 8.08 10.40 -7.92
N ARG A 367 6.92 10.38 -7.25
CA ARG A 367 6.31 11.55 -6.58
C ARG A 367 6.35 11.44 -5.05
N GLY A 368 6.83 10.33 -4.49
CA GLY A 368 6.73 10.03 -3.06
C GLY A 368 5.33 9.58 -2.62
N LEU A 369 4.57 8.91 -3.50
CA LEU A 369 3.25 8.35 -3.19
C LEU A 369 3.32 6.83 -3.07
N ILE A 370 2.69 6.27 -2.04
CA ILE A 370 2.59 4.81 -1.82
C ILE A 370 2.09 4.14 -3.11
N ALA A 371 2.76 3.08 -3.55
CA ALA A 371 2.55 2.38 -4.82
C ALA A 371 2.44 0.86 -4.63
N ASP A 372 1.78 0.18 -5.57
CA ASP A 372 1.56 -1.27 -5.49
C ASP A 372 2.80 -2.07 -5.96
N ARG A 373 3.30 -3.00 -5.14
CA ARG A 373 4.32 -3.99 -5.53
C ARG A 373 3.76 -5.01 -6.53
N ARG A 374 4.55 -5.45 -7.51
CA ARG A 374 4.10 -6.44 -8.52
C ARG A 374 4.03 -7.84 -7.92
N VAL A 375 2.82 -8.42 -7.85
CA VAL A 375 2.57 -9.75 -7.29
C VAL A 375 2.60 -10.89 -8.33
N PRO A 376 3.09 -12.09 -7.98
CA PRO A 376 3.74 -12.43 -6.71
C PRO A 376 5.14 -11.82 -6.60
N TRP A 377 5.68 -11.81 -5.38
CA TRP A 377 7.05 -11.41 -5.09
C TRP A 377 7.71 -12.41 -4.14
N LEU A 378 9.01 -12.60 -4.32
CA LEU A 378 9.85 -13.42 -3.45
C LEU A 378 10.44 -12.51 -2.37
N LEU A 379 10.32 -12.91 -1.11
CA LEU A 379 11.06 -12.36 0.02
C LEU A 379 12.26 -13.27 0.30
N HIS A 380 13.42 -12.68 0.57
CA HIS A 380 14.65 -13.34 0.98
C HIS A 380 15.11 -12.73 2.30
N MET A 381 15.48 -13.58 3.26
CA MET A 381 16.14 -13.19 4.49
C MET A 381 17.45 -13.97 4.58
N THR A 382 18.58 -13.31 4.83
CA THR A 382 19.91 -13.96 4.85
C THR A 382 20.84 -13.40 5.92
N SER A 383 21.67 -14.26 6.51
CA SER A 383 22.66 -13.89 7.54
C SER A 383 23.70 -15.00 7.70
N ARG A 384 24.92 -14.63 8.09
CA ARG A 384 25.98 -15.53 8.49
C ARG A 384 25.89 -15.73 10.00
N ILE A 385 25.61 -16.96 10.44
CA ILE A 385 25.38 -17.32 11.84
C ILE A 385 26.50 -18.25 12.33
N HIS A 386 27.11 -17.94 13.46
CA HIS A 386 28.08 -18.82 14.10
C HIS A 386 27.39 -19.99 14.82
N PHE A 387 27.87 -21.21 14.60
CA PHE A 387 27.46 -22.40 15.34
C PHE A 387 28.67 -23.08 15.99
N GLU A 388 28.50 -23.51 17.23
CA GLU A 388 29.42 -24.40 17.93
C GLU A 388 29.14 -25.87 17.54
N PRO A 389 30.09 -26.81 17.70
CA PRO A 389 29.83 -28.22 17.43
C PRO A 389 28.69 -28.75 18.32
N GLY A 390 27.70 -29.40 17.72
CA GLY A 390 26.51 -29.85 18.45
C GLY A 390 25.35 -30.28 17.54
N GLU A 391 24.27 -30.74 18.19
CA GLU A 391 22.99 -31.06 17.55
C GLU A 391 22.02 -29.91 17.78
N TYR A 392 21.40 -29.39 16.73
CA TYR A 392 20.46 -28.27 16.79
C TYR A 392 19.11 -28.63 16.19
N GLU A 393 18.04 -28.05 16.73
CA GLU A 393 16.70 -28.13 16.17
C GLU A 393 16.19 -26.72 15.83
N LEU A 394 16.06 -26.44 14.53
CA LEU A 394 15.48 -25.20 14.05
C LEU A 394 13.97 -25.38 13.85
N VAL A 395 13.20 -24.40 14.29
CA VAL A 395 11.77 -24.26 14.00
C VAL A 395 11.59 -23.04 13.12
N TYR A 396 10.75 -23.12 12.07
CA TYR A 396 10.43 -21.94 11.28
C TYR A 396 8.97 -21.93 10.82
N ARG A 397 8.44 -20.72 10.61
CA ARG A 397 7.00 -20.44 10.52
C ARG A 397 6.68 -19.51 9.35
N SER A 398 5.58 -19.76 8.63
CA SER A 398 5.14 -18.94 7.48
C SER A 398 3.66 -19.18 7.11
N LEU A 399 2.98 -18.17 6.54
CA LEU A 399 1.60 -18.27 6.01
C LEU A 399 1.47 -19.05 4.68
N ASP A 400 2.49 -19.01 3.82
CA ASP A 400 2.55 -19.73 2.54
C ASP A 400 3.92 -20.43 2.42
N SER A 401 4.23 -21.02 1.26
CA SER A 401 5.47 -21.77 1.07
C SER A 401 6.71 -20.89 1.26
N ALA A 402 7.59 -21.35 2.13
CA ALA A 402 8.90 -20.82 2.44
C ALA A 402 9.91 -21.96 2.48
N ARG A 403 11.17 -21.69 2.14
CA ARG A 403 12.27 -22.65 2.14
C ARG A 403 13.43 -22.15 2.98
N LEU A 404 13.90 -23.00 3.89
CA LEU A 404 15.10 -22.78 4.68
C LEU A 404 16.29 -23.47 4.03
N TYR A 405 17.37 -22.73 3.85
CA TYR A 405 18.66 -23.18 3.33
C TYR A 405 19.77 -22.92 4.34
N ILE A 406 20.76 -23.79 4.37
CA ILE A 406 22.03 -23.63 5.09
C ILE A 406 23.15 -23.96 4.10
N ASP A 407 24.12 -23.07 3.94
CA ASP A 407 25.27 -23.18 3.02
C ASP A 407 24.88 -23.54 1.58
N GLY A 408 23.72 -23.03 1.15
CA GLY A 408 23.14 -23.29 -0.17
C GLY A 408 22.37 -24.61 -0.32
N GLU A 409 22.38 -25.49 0.68
CA GLU A 409 21.58 -26.73 0.70
C GLU A 409 20.19 -26.51 1.34
N GLN A 410 19.13 -26.98 0.68
CA GLN A 410 17.75 -26.83 1.16
C GLN A 410 17.45 -27.82 2.29
N GLN A 411 17.26 -27.29 3.51
CA GLN A 411 16.98 -28.09 4.71
C GLN A 411 15.49 -28.39 4.88
N ALA A 412 14.59 -27.46 4.51
CA ALA A 412 13.13 -27.65 4.67
C ALA A 412 12.28 -26.80 3.70
N GLU A 413 11.00 -27.15 3.52
CA GLU A 413 9.98 -26.36 2.79
C GLU A 413 8.61 -26.41 3.51
N THR A 414 7.99 -25.27 3.80
CA THR A 414 6.59 -25.23 4.27
C THR A 414 5.60 -25.44 3.12
N PRO A 415 4.44 -26.08 3.36
CA PRO A 415 3.44 -26.31 2.33
C PRO A 415 2.89 -25.03 1.67
N TRP A 416 2.55 -25.12 0.39
CA TRP A 416 1.81 -24.07 -0.31
C TRP A 416 0.39 -23.90 0.25
N MET A 417 0.05 -22.67 0.68
CA MET A 417 -1.26 -22.26 1.19
C MET A 417 -2.39 -22.71 0.26
N LYS A 418 -3.54 -23.16 0.76
CA LYS A 418 -4.64 -23.62 -0.12
C LYS A 418 -5.42 -22.44 -0.73
N GLN A 419 -5.27 -22.24 -2.04
CA GLN A 419 -5.96 -21.23 -2.87
C GLN A 419 -7.49 -21.42 -3.02
N SER A 420 -8.10 -22.35 -2.27
CA SER A 420 -9.53 -22.63 -2.29
C SER A 420 -10.12 -22.44 -0.90
N SER A 421 -10.73 -21.29 -0.66
CA SER A 421 -11.47 -21.02 0.58
C SER A 421 -12.95 -21.40 0.42
N SER A 422 -13.50 -22.02 1.46
CA SER A 422 -14.93 -22.14 1.73
C SER A 422 -15.14 -21.59 3.13
N ALA A 423 -16.35 -21.19 3.52
CA ALA A 423 -16.59 -20.59 4.85
C ALA A 423 -16.76 -21.64 5.99
N HIS A 424 -16.65 -22.93 5.66
CA HIS A 424 -16.90 -24.06 6.58
C HIS A 424 -15.66 -24.96 6.75
N GLN A 425 -14.45 -24.42 6.65
CA GLN A 425 -13.26 -25.17 7.03
C GLN A 425 -13.23 -25.37 8.55
N ALA A 426 -12.46 -26.36 9.01
CA ALA A 426 -12.21 -26.54 10.44
C ALA A 426 -11.53 -25.30 11.04
N LEU A 427 -11.66 -25.12 12.35
CA LEU A 427 -10.90 -24.11 13.07
C LEU A 427 -9.40 -24.36 12.92
N HIS A 428 -8.63 -23.29 12.89
CA HIS A 428 -7.18 -23.41 12.97
C HIS A 428 -6.80 -23.94 14.35
N LYS A 429 -5.90 -24.93 14.37
CA LYS A 429 -5.30 -25.38 15.64
C LYS A 429 -4.36 -24.29 16.11
N ILE A 430 -4.73 -23.62 17.20
CA ILE A 430 -3.74 -23.03 18.10
C ILE A 430 -3.23 -24.19 18.95
N SER A 431 -1.92 -24.39 18.97
CA SER A 431 -1.31 -25.30 19.94
C SER A 431 -1.25 -24.59 21.29
N GLU A 432 -1.67 -25.26 22.35
CA GLU A 432 -1.22 -24.90 23.71
C GLU A 432 0.28 -25.16 23.76
N VAL A 433 1.06 -24.08 23.73
CA VAL A 433 2.53 -24.09 23.87
C VAL A 433 2.83 -23.76 25.33
N PRO A 434 3.87 -24.34 25.97
CA PRO A 434 4.17 -24.03 27.36
C PRO A 434 4.40 -22.54 27.60
N ASP A 435 4.11 -22.08 28.82
CA ASP A 435 4.38 -20.70 29.24
C ASP A 435 5.86 -20.36 28.96
N GLY A 436 6.11 -19.21 28.33
CA GLY A 436 7.45 -18.83 27.87
C GLY A 436 7.86 -19.40 26.50
N VAL A 437 6.91 -19.72 25.61
CA VAL A 437 7.19 -20.06 24.20
C VAL A 437 6.24 -19.34 23.24
N LEU A 438 6.75 -18.88 22.09
CA LEU A 438 6.00 -18.12 21.07
C LEU A 438 4.80 -18.92 20.52
N SER A 439 3.61 -18.47 20.87
CA SER A 439 2.34 -19.10 20.51
C SER A 439 2.09 -19.08 18.99
N ILE A 440 1.42 -20.12 18.46
CA ILE A 440 1.23 -20.28 17.00
C ILE A 440 0.01 -19.46 16.53
N PRO A 441 0.13 -18.58 15.52
CA PRO A 441 -1.00 -17.80 15.01
C PRO A 441 -1.90 -18.59 14.06
N VAL A 442 -3.02 -17.97 13.70
CA VAL A 442 -3.97 -18.50 12.72
C VAL A 442 -3.28 -18.84 11.39
N ALA A 443 -3.62 -19.98 10.81
CA ALA A 443 -3.21 -20.44 9.47
C ALA A 443 -1.73 -20.64 9.15
N HIS A 444 -0.79 -20.27 10.02
CA HIS A 444 0.64 -20.45 9.77
C HIS A 444 1.00 -21.94 9.72
N PHE A 445 1.90 -22.30 8.82
CA PHE A 445 2.65 -23.55 8.87
C PHE A 445 3.83 -23.37 9.82
N GLU A 446 4.14 -24.41 10.59
CA GLU A 446 5.35 -24.52 11.40
C GLU A 446 6.01 -25.86 11.08
N GLU A 447 7.28 -25.84 10.68
CA GLU A 447 8.07 -27.03 10.35
C GLU A 447 9.35 -27.02 11.20
N LYS A 448 9.89 -28.22 11.48
CA LYS A 448 11.08 -28.40 12.32
C LYS A 448 12.11 -29.27 11.63
N VAL A 449 13.36 -28.83 11.62
CA VAL A 449 14.51 -29.53 11.04
C VAL A 449 15.61 -29.69 12.08
N ARG A 450 16.36 -30.79 11.99
CA ARG A 450 17.55 -31.02 12.81
C ARG A 450 18.78 -30.95 11.93
N VAL A 451 19.82 -30.30 12.47
CA VAL A 451 21.10 -30.08 11.81
C VAL A 451 22.21 -30.34 12.82
N SER A 452 23.36 -30.78 12.31
CA SER A 452 24.49 -31.23 13.13
C SER A 452 25.74 -30.52 12.60
N PHE A 453 26.51 -29.90 13.49
CA PHE A 453 27.77 -29.23 13.14
C PHE A 453 28.94 -29.96 13.83
N ASP A 454 29.93 -30.39 13.04
CA ASP A 454 31.09 -31.17 13.53
C ASP A 454 32.24 -30.29 14.04
N GLU A 455 32.39 -29.07 13.50
CA GLU A 455 33.42 -28.08 13.83
C GLU A 455 32.77 -26.69 14.04
N PRO A 456 33.35 -25.79 14.87
CA PRO A 456 32.80 -24.45 15.06
C PRO A 456 32.95 -23.61 13.78
N GLY A 457 31.88 -22.98 13.31
CA GLY A 457 31.86 -22.38 11.97
C GLY A 457 30.77 -21.33 11.74
N ASP A 458 31.01 -20.50 10.72
CA ASP A 458 30.12 -19.42 10.28
C ASP A 458 29.28 -19.87 9.07
N HIS A 459 28.04 -20.28 9.32
CA HIS A 459 27.15 -20.87 8.31
C HIS A 459 26.22 -19.82 7.69
N VAL A 460 26.00 -19.88 6.38
CA VAL A 460 25.10 -18.97 5.66
C VAL A 460 23.69 -19.51 5.70
N ILE A 461 22.84 -18.84 6.48
CA ILE A 461 21.42 -19.17 6.62
C ILE A 461 20.61 -18.30 5.66
N SER A 462 19.73 -18.91 4.86
CA SER A 462 18.80 -18.18 4.01
C SER A 462 17.38 -18.73 4.08
N LEU A 463 16.42 -17.85 4.29
CA LEU A 463 14.99 -18.13 4.28
C LEU A 463 14.34 -17.41 3.09
N TYR A 464 13.82 -18.19 2.15
CA TYR A 464 13.07 -17.71 0.98
C TYR A 464 11.58 -17.88 1.21
N ARG A 465 10.74 -16.92 0.84
CA ARG A 465 9.27 -17.04 0.95
C ARG A 465 8.55 -16.42 -0.23
N MET A 466 7.56 -17.14 -0.77
CA MET A 466 6.64 -16.60 -1.79
C MET A 466 5.49 -15.81 -1.14
N ILE A 467 5.22 -14.59 -1.62
CA ILE A 467 4.14 -13.73 -1.10
C ILE A 467 3.27 -13.15 -2.23
N GLY A 468 1.96 -13.10 -1.98
CA GLY A 468 0.96 -12.63 -2.95
C GLY A 468 0.64 -13.62 -4.07
N SER A 469 -0.51 -13.44 -4.71
CA SER A 469 -0.76 -13.94 -6.08
C SER A 469 -1.99 -13.26 -6.69
N LYS A 470 -2.42 -13.68 -7.87
CA LYS A 470 -3.73 -13.27 -8.42
C LYS A 470 -4.93 -13.75 -7.57
N ARG A 471 -4.70 -14.67 -6.60
CA ARG A 471 -5.70 -15.40 -5.80
C ARG A 471 -5.51 -15.34 -4.26
N THR A 472 -4.37 -14.87 -3.74
CA THR A 472 -4.03 -14.84 -2.30
C THR A 472 -3.53 -13.47 -1.88
N GLY A 473 -3.52 -13.21 -0.57
CA GLY A 473 -3.14 -11.95 0.05
C GLY A 473 -1.63 -11.69 -0.02
N ILE A 474 -1.26 -10.43 0.20
CA ILE A 474 0.15 -9.97 0.24
C ILE A 474 0.71 -9.89 1.67
N ARG A 475 -0.07 -10.34 2.66
CA ARG A 475 0.27 -10.23 4.09
C ARG A 475 1.55 -11.00 4.41
N VAL A 476 2.47 -10.35 5.12
CA VAL A 476 3.67 -10.98 5.68
C VAL A 476 3.24 -11.84 6.88
N GLY A 477 2.80 -11.26 8.01
CA GLY A 477 2.49 -12.06 9.20
C GLY A 477 3.76 -12.68 9.80
N GLU A 478 3.66 -13.65 10.71
CA GLU A 478 4.85 -14.16 11.42
C GLU A 478 5.74 -15.02 10.52
N LEU A 479 6.79 -14.39 9.99
CA LEU A 479 7.90 -15.07 9.35
C LEU A 479 9.06 -15.14 10.34
N VAL A 480 9.19 -16.28 11.02
CA VAL A 480 10.19 -16.46 12.08
C VAL A 480 11.00 -17.74 11.89
N VAL A 481 12.27 -17.70 12.32
CA VAL A 481 13.11 -18.87 12.59
C VAL A 481 13.54 -18.80 14.05
N GLY A 482 13.28 -19.87 14.80
CA GLY A 482 13.82 -20.11 16.13
C GLY A 482 14.80 -21.29 16.11
N VAL A 483 15.73 -21.31 17.05
CA VAL A 483 16.77 -22.33 17.18
C VAL A 483 16.90 -22.78 18.62
N ARG A 484 17.28 -24.05 18.83
CA ARG A 484 17.75 -24.55 20.12
C ARG A 484 18.80 -25.63 19.95
N ARG A 485 19.68 -25.74 20.94
CA ARG A 485 20.67 -26.80 21.07
C ARG A 485 20.03 -28.05 21.72
N LEU A 486 20.50 -29.24 21.38
CA LEU A 486 19.94 -30.53 21.83
C LEU A 486 20.88 -31.35 22.72
N ASP A 487 22.19 -31.08 22.71
CA ASP A 487 23.21 -31.85 23.44
C ASP A 487 23.54 -31.30 24.85
N GLU A 488 22.88 -30.21 25.28
CA GLU A 488 23.03 -29.62 26.61
C GLU A 488 22.48 -30.53 27.72
N ASN A 489 23.39 -31.28 28.35
CA ASN A 489 23.12 -32.02 29.57
C ASN A 489 23.45 -31.14 30.79
N ALA A 490 22.44 -30.52 31.44
CA ALA A 490 22.30 -30.38 32.92
C ALA A 490 21.41 -29.21 33.40
N SER A 491 20.09 -29.35 33.27
CA SER A 491 19.14 -28.87 34.29
C SER A 491 17.92 -29.82 34.32
N ASP A 492 17.00 -29.63 35.27
CA ASP A 492 15.69 -30.32 35.25
C ASP A 492 14.67 -29.61 34.31
N GLU A 493 15.12 -28.59 33.57
CA GLU A 493 14.30 -27.78 32.66
C GLU A 493 14.65 -28.11 31.20
N ALA A 494 13.67 -28.05 30.29
CA ALA A 494 13.87 -28.44 28.90
C ALA A 494 14.49 -27.29 28.08
N PRO A 495 15.43 -27.55 27.15
CA PRO A 495 16.07 -26.51 26.34
C PRO A 495 15.03 -25.74 25.51
N THR A 496 14.97 -24.44 25.78
CA THR A 496 14.09 -23.45 25.16
C THR A 496 14.60 -23.02 23.80
N TYR A 497 13.75 -22.39 22.99
CA TYR A 497 14.16 -21.77 21.74
C TYR A 497 14.56 -20.30 21.96
N THR A 498 15.55 -19.83 21.21
CA THR A 498 15.78 -18.41 20.92
C THR A 498 15.35 -18.11 19.49
N PHE A 499 15.11 -16.84 19.14
CA PHE A 499 15.06 -16.42 17.73
C PHE A 499 16.46 -16.53 17.12
N LEU A 500 16.55 -17.02 15.89
CA LEU A 500 17.83 -17.15 15.21
C LEU A 500 18.39 -15.75 14.87
N SER A 501 19.52 -15.38 15.46
CA SER A 501 20.17 -14.08 15.33
C SER A 501 21.69 -14.26 15.22
N PRO A 502 22.41 -13.41 14.45
CA PRO A 502 23.87 -13.44 14.42
C PRO A 502 24.52 -12.93 15.72
N LYS A 503 23.80 -12.16 16.56
CA LYS A 503 24.40 -11.41 17.68
C LYS A 503 23.59 -11.32 18.98
N GLN A 504 22.36 -11.86 19.05
CA GLN A 504 21.47 -11.65 20.19
C GLN A 504 20.74 -12.93 20.63
N ASP A 505 20.90 -13.33 21.90
CA ASP A 505 20.13 -14.40 22.53
C ASP A 505 18.71 -13.91 22.89
N ILE A 506 17.86 -13.74 21.88
CA ILE A 506 16.48 -13.26 22.06
C ILE A 506 15.56 -14.45 22.37
N PRO A 507 14.87 -14.51 23.52
CA PRO A 507 13.98 -15.61 23.86
C PRO A 507 12.84 -15.77 22.83
N PHE A 508 12.53 -17.00 22.41
CA PHE A 508 11.46 -17.27 21.44
C PHE A 508 10.08 -17.25 22.11
N THR A 509 9.62 -16.06 22.52
CA THR A 509 8.39 -15.85 23.32
C THR A 509 7.45 -14.81 22.72
N ASP A 510 6.17 -14.83 23.12
CA ASP A 510 5.17 -13.82 22.75
C ASP A 510 5.62 -12.39 23.10
N ALA A 511 6.22 -12.19 24.28
CA ALA A 511 6.69 -10.88 24.72
C ALA A 511 7.85 -10.36 23.86
N ALA A 512 8.88 -11.18 23.67
CA ALA A 512 10.04 -10.80 22.85
C ALA A 512 9.65 -10.58 21.37
N TRP A 513 8.64 -11.29 20.87
CA TRP A 513 8.04 -11.00 19.57
C TRP A 513 7.34 -9.64 19.53
N LEU A 514 6.57 -9.25 20.56
CA LEU A 514 5.96 -7.93 20.60
C LEU A 514 6.99 -6.80 20.69
N ASP A 515 8.09 -7.01 21.42
CA ASP A 515 9.19 -6.05 21.50
C ASP A 515 9.94 -5.93 20.16
N LEU A 516 10.18 -7.05 19.47
CA LEU A 516 10.71 -7.08 18.11
C LEU A 516 9.78 -6.38 17.10
N VAL A 517 8.46 -6.60 17.20
CA VAL A 517 7.47 -5.97 16.32
C VAL A 517 7.36 -4.46 16.55
N GLU A 518 7.50 -3.98 17.79
CA GLU A 518 7.51 -2.53 18.04
C GLU A 518 8.83 -1.88 17.58
N ALA A 519 9.97 -2.56 17.73
CA ALA A 519 11.23 -2.13 17.12
C ALA A 519 11.15 -2.09 15.58
N GLU A 520 10.60 -3.13 14.96
CA GLU A 520 10.33 -3.20 13.52
C GLU A 520 9.46 -2.01 13.07
N ARG A 521 8.35 -1.71 13.78
CA ARG A 521 7.48 -0.56 13.46
C ARG A 521 8.17 0.80 13.63
N GLN A 522 9.13 0.93 14.54
CA GLN A 522 9.92 2.16 14.69
C GLN A 522 10.90 2.31 13.52
N GLN A 523 11.59 1.22 13.15
CA GLN A 523 12.47 1.17 11.99
C GLN A 523 11.72 1.42 10.67
N LEU A 524 10.55 0.78 10.48
CA LEU A 524 9.68 0.95 9.32
C LEU A 524 9.14 2.37 9.19
N ARG A 525 8.77 3.04 10.30
CA ARG A 525 8.37 4.46 10.26
C ARG A 525 9.48 5.35 9.70
N HIS A 526 10.73 5.11 10.11
CA HIS A 526 11.89 5.85 9.64
C HIS A 526 12.21 5.53 8.17
N LEU A 527 12.35 4.25 7.80
CA LEU A 527 12.59 3.78 6.43
C LEU A 527 11.53 4.28 5.46
N ASN A 528 10.25 4.23 5.83
CA ASN A 528 9.16 4.72 5.00
C ASN A 528 9.28 6.22 4.74
N GLN A 529 9.71 7.02 5.73
CA GLN A 529 9.97 8.45 5.53
C GLN A 529 11.19 8.70 4.63
N GLU A 530 12.31 8.01 4.86
CA GLU A 530 13.51 8.18 4.04
C GLU A 530 13.27 7.77 2.58
N ASN A 531 12.70 6.59 2.35
CA ASN A 531 12.36 6.10 1.01
C ASN A 531 11.38 7.02 0.27
N ARG A 532 10.38 7.57 0.99
CA ARG A 532 9.41 8.52 0.43
C ARG A 532 10.05 9.84 0.04
N LEU A 533 10.89 10.41 0.90
CA LEU A 533 11.58 11.68 0.65
C LEU A 533 12.62 11.55 -0.46
N ALA A 534 13.36 10.44 -0.50
CA ALA A 534 14.29 10.12 -1.59
C ALA A 534 13.55 9.95 -2.94
N ALA A 535 12.46 9.18 -2.97
CA ALA A 535 11.65 9.01 -4.18
C ALA A 535 10.99 10.31 -4.65
N ALA A 536 10.65 11.22 -3.72
CA ALA A 536 10.10 12.54 -4.02
C ALA A 536 11.13 13.60 -4.44
N GLN A 537 12.45 13.32 -4.37
CA GLN A 537 13.49 14.33 -4.57
C GLN A 537 13.41 15.03 -5.95
N GLY A 538 12.98 14.31 -6.99
CA GLY A 538 12.78 14.87 -8.34
C GLY A 538 11.64 15.90 -8.45
N GLU A 539 10.75 15.97 -7.47
CA GLU A 539 9.64 16.93 -7.44
C GLU A 539 10.03 18.30 -6.85
N SER A 540 11.14 18.37 -6.10
CA SER A 540 11.47 19.54 -5.27
C SER A 540 11.67 20.85 -6.04
N GLU A 541 12.34 20.82 -7.21
CA GLU A 541 12.51 22.02 -8.04
C GLU A 541 11.16 22.58 -8.52
N TYR A 542 10.25 21.70 -8.93
CA TYR A 542 8.90 22.09 -9.37
C TYR A 542 8.11 22.74 -8.24
N TRP A 543 8.12 22.13 -7.04
CA TRP A 543 7.36 22.67 -5.90
C TRP A 543 7.95 23.97 -5.39
N GLN A 544 9.27 24.07 -5.24
CA GLN A 544 9.94 25.32 -4.87
C GLN A 544 9.59 26.44 -5.85
N ARG A 545 9.75 26.21 -7.17
CA ARG A 545 9.43 27.21 -8.19
C ARG A 545 7.94 27.59 -8.19
N ARG A 546 7.04 26.65 -7.93
CA ARG A 546 5.59 26.88 -7.79
C ARG A 546 5.28 27.74 -6.56
N HIS A 547 5.91 27.47 -5.43
CA HIS A 547 5.77 28.27 -4.21
C HIS A 547 6.38 29.67 -4.37
N ASP A 548 7.55 29.80 -5.01
CA ASP A 548 8.18 31.09 -5.30
C ASP A 548 7.23 32.00 -6.08
N TRP A 549 6.67 31.49 -7.18
CA TRP A 549 5.65 32.20 -7.97
C TRP A 549 4.37 32.48 -7.18
N ALA A 550 3.95 31.57 -6.29
CA ALA A 550 2.78 31.79 -5.43
C ALA A 550 3.00 32.92 -4.41
N ARG A 551 4.22 33.05 -3.85
CA ARG A 551 4.58 34.17 -2.95
C ARG A 551 4.68 35.50 -3.70
N GLU A 552 5.23 35.50 -4.92
CA GLU A 552 5.25 36.68 -5.81
C GLU A 552 3.84 37.19 -6.17
N ASN A 553 2.86 36.28 -6.26
CA ASN A 553 1.48 36.57 -6.66
C ASN A 553 0.47 36.43 -5.49
N ALA A 554 0.95 36.48 -4.25
CA ALA A 554 0.11 36.36 -3.06
C ALA A 554 -0.90 37.53 -2.94
N PRO A 555 -2.09 37.33 -2.33
CA PRO A 555 -3.09 38.38 -2.13
C PRO A 555 -2.51 39.64 -1.48
N LEU A 556 -3.08 40.82 -1.79
CA LEU A 556 -2.58 42.11 -1.29
C LEU A 556 -2.48 42.15 0.25
N ALA A 557 -1.51 42.91 0.76
CA ALA A 557 -1.33 43.09 2.19
C ALA A 557 -2.52 43.85 2.81
N VAL A 558 -2.94 43.40 3.99
CA VAL A 558 -4.01 44.00 4.79
C VAL A 558 -3.42 45.03 5.76
N GLU A 559 -4.13 46.13 6.01
CA GLU A 559 -3.75 47.10 7.02
C GLU A 559 -4.08 46.57 8.43
N VAL A 560 -3.05 46.36 9.26
CA VAL A 560 -3.21 45.87 10.64
C VAL A 560 -3.68 47.05 11.52
N PRO A 561 -4.79 46.93 12.27
CA PRO A 561 -5.32 48.03 13.06
C PRO A 561 -4.40 48.37 14.24
N ALA A 562 -4.34 49.66 14.58
CA ALA A 562 -3.78 50.11 15.84
C ALA A 562 -4.73 49.79 17.01
N THR A 563 -4.15 49.38 18.15
CA THR A 563 -4.89 49.08 19.38
C THR A 563 -4.25 49.81 20.55
N GLU A 564 -4.95 50.82 21.07
CA GLU A 564 -4.53 51.55 22.27
C GLU A 564 -4.90 50.75 23.54
N ASP A 565 -4.10 50.88 24.60
CA ASP A 565 -4.32 50.35 25.96
C ASP A 565 -4.64 48.84 26.15
N VAL A 566 -4.45 47.99 25.13
CA VAL A 566 -4.64 46.53 25.24
C VAL A 566 -3.41 45.77 24.71
N ALA A 567 -2.91 44.81 25.49
CA ALA A 567 -1.72 44.03 25.16
C ALA A 567 -1.97 43.02 24.02
N ALA A 568 -1.06 43.01 23.06
CA ALA A 568 -1.03 42.10 21.90
C ALA A 568 0.36 41.48 21.79
N PHE A 569 0.44 40.16 21.59
CA PHE A 569 1.72 39.48 21.33
C PHE A 569 2.11 39.60 19.85
N ASN A 570 1.13 39.41 18.96
CA ASN A 570 1.30 39.51 17.51
C ASN A 570 0.11 40.23 16.83
N ASP A 571 0.09 40.27 15.50
CA ASP A 571 -0.94 41.01 14.75
C ASP A 571 -2.34 40.39 14.82
N VAL A 572 -2.46 39.09 15.10
CA VAL A 572 -3.75 38.42 15.34
C VAL A 572 -4.48 39.07 16.51
N ASP A 573 -3.77 39.30 17.61
CA ASP A 573 -4.32 39.99 18.77
C ASP A 573 -4.77 41.42 18.45
N ARG A 574 -4.11 42.11 17.50
CA ARG A 574 -4.50 43.48 17.13
C ARG A 574 -5.86 43.50 16.43
N PHE A 575 -6.11 42.59 15.48
CA PHE A 575 -7.41 42.45 14.85
C PHE A 575 -8.52 42.11 15.86
N ILE A 576 -8.29 41.13 16.76
CA ILE A 576 -9.26 40.73 17.78
C ILE A 576 -9.51 41.84 18.81
N ASN A 577 -8.45 42.46 19.35
CA ASN A 577 -8.57 43.54 20.32
C ASN A 577 -9.28 44.77 19.71
N HIS A 578 -9.04 45.08 18.43
CA HIS A 578 -9.76 46.14 17.73
C HIS A 578 -11.26 45.84 17.61
N ARG A 579 -11.65 44.61 17.27
CA ARG A 579 -13.07 44.21 17.23
C ARG A 579 -13.72 44.26 18.61
N LEU A 580 -13.04 43.76 19.65
CA LEU A 580 -13.51 43.83 21.04
C LEU A 580 -13.71 45.29 21.49
N GLN A 581 -12.82 46.21 21.10
CA GLN A 581 -12.97 47.65 21.37
C GLN A 581 -14.19 48.28 20.66
N GLN A 582 -14.49 47.88 19.41
CA GLN A 582 -15.68 48.34 18.69
C GLN A 582 -16.98 47.93 19.41
N GLU A 583 -17.05 46.69 19.91
CA GLU A 583 -18.23 46.14 20.58
C GLU A 583 -18.28 46.46 22.10
N GLY A 584 -17.34 47.25 22.61
CA GLY A 584 -17.26 47.62 24.03
C GLY A 584 -16.90 46.45 24.97
N ALA A 585 -16.49 45.31 24.41
CA ALA A 585 -16.08 44.11 25.12
C ALA A 585 -14.64 44.22 25.64
N LYS A 586 -14.21 43.21 26.41
CA LYS A 586 -12.83 43.10 26.92
C LYS A 586 -12.27 41.71 26.67
N PRO A 587 -10.95 41.57 26.43
CA PRO A 587 -10.31 40.27 26.41
C PRO A 587 -10.41 39.60 27.79
N LEU A 588 -10.56 38.28 27.80
CA LEU A 588 -10.47 37.47 29.02
C LEU A 588 -9.02 37.40 29.54
N PRO A 589 -8.79 36.99 30.80
CA PRO A 589 -7.44 36.74 31.31
C PRO A 589 -6.74 35.62 30.53
N LEU A 590 -5.40 35.58 30.61
CA LEU A 590 -4.64 34.41 30.14
C LEU A 590 -4.85 33.21 31.06
N ILE A 591 -4.76 32.00 30.50
CA ILE A 591 -4.65 30.75 31.28
C ILE A 591 -3.26 30.63 31.92
N ASP A 592 -3.19 29.85 33.01
CA ASP A 592 -1.93 29.50 33.65
C ASP A 592 -1.08 28.56 32.79
N ASP A 593 0.07 28.18 33.33
CA ASP A 593 1.08 27.40 32.61
C ASP A 593 0.71 25.91 32.45
N TYR A 594 -0.09 25.34 33.35
CA TYR A 594 -0.60 23.96 33.21
C TYR A 594 -1.73 23.90 32.17
N GLY A 595 -2.69 24.83 32.26
CA GLY A 595 -3.78 24.96 31.29
C GLY A 595 -3.27 25.25 29.88
N PHE A 596 -2.25 26.11 29.74
CA PHE A 596 -1.60 26.34 28.44
C PHE A 596 -0.97 25.07 27.88
N LEU A 597 -0.17 24.35 28.68
CA LEU A 597 0.51 23.15 28.22
C LEU A 597 -0.48 22.03 27.84
N ARG A 598 -1.53 21.84 28.64
CA ARG A 598 -2.61 20.86 28.36
C ARG A 598 -3.37 21.23 27.09
N ARG A 599 -3.77 22.49 26.91
CA ARG A 599 -4.44 22.97 25.69
C ARG A 599 -3.56 22.76 24.45
N LEU A 600 -2.29 23.15 24.53
CA LEU A 600 -1.34 23.05 23.44
C LEU A 600 -1.12 21.59 23.01
N ALA A 601 -0.86 20.67 23.96
CA ALA A 601 -0.65 19.25 23.65
C ALA A 601 -1.88 18.62 22.98
N LEU A 602 -3.08 18.92 23.49
CA LEU A 602 -4.34 18.43 22.93
C LEU A 602 -4.60 18.96 21.51
N ASP A 603 -4.24 20.22 21.23
CA ASP A 603 -4.43 20.87 19.92
C ASP A 603 -3.34 20.56 18.88
N THR A 604 -2.22 20.00 19.31
CA THR A 604 -1.06 19.69 18.44
C THR A 604 -0.90 18.20 18.21
N VAL A 605 -0.72 17.42 19.28
CA VAL A 605 -0.42 15.98 19.25
C VAL A 605 -1.61 15.12 19.67
N GLY A 606 -2.75 15.73 20.00
CA GLY A 606 -4.00 15.02 20.21
C GLY A 606 -4.11 14.25 21.52
N ARG A 607 -3.18 14.46 22.45
CA ARG A 607 -3.15 13.79 23.75
C ARG A 607 -2.77 14.78 24.84
N ILE A 608 -3.08 14.42 26.09
CA ILE A 608 -2.56 15.13 27.26
C ILE A 608 -1.00 15.06 27.30
N PRO A 609 -0.33 16.06 27.90
CA PRO A 609 1.12 16.04 28.07
C PRO A 609 1.56 14.96 29.07
N THR A 610 2.71 14.34 28.83
CA THR A 610 3.32 13.39 29.78
C THR A 610 4.00 14.12 30.94
N GLU A 611 4.25 13.42 32.04
CA GLU A 611 5.02 13.92 33.19
C GLU A 611 6.40 14.47 32.78
N GLN A 612 7.08 13.80 31.83
CA GLN A 612 8.35 14.25 31.26
C GLN A 612 8.22 15.55 30.45
N GLU A 613 7.15 15.71 29.66
CA GLU A 613 6.88 16.93 28.90
C GLU A 613 6.54 18.11 29.83
N ILE A 614 5.79 17.86 30.91
CA ILE A 614 5.50 18.83 31.98
C ILE A 614 6.80 19.27 32.66
N GLY A 615 7.64 18.33 33.10
CA GLY A 615 8.93 18.64 33.72
C GLY A 615 9.85 19.44 32.78
N THR A 616 9.89 19.07 31.49
CA THR A 616 10.63 19.79 30.45
C THR A 616 10.12 21.22 30.25
N TYR A 617 8.80 21.43 30.30
CA TYR A 617 8.19 22.76 30.17
C TYR A 617 8.51 23.67 31.37
N PHE A 618 8.45 23.17 32.59
CA PHE A 618 8.77 23.99 33.78
C PHE A 618 10.27 24.23 33.99
N ALA A 619 11.14 23.42 33.36
CA ALA A 619 12.58 23.68 33.29
C ALA A 619 12.95 24.85 32.35
N ASP A 620 12.09 25.22 31.39
CA ASP A 620 12.30 26.40 30.55
C ASP A 620 12.11 27.72 31.32
N SER A 621 12.88 28.74 30.95
CA SER A 621 12.72 30.11 31.43
C SER A 621 11.31 30.67 31.16
N GLN A 622 10.77 31.43 32.12
CA GLN A 622 9.38 31.89 32.09
C GLN A 622 9.06 32.84 30.92
N GLU A 623 10.06 33.56 30.40
CA GLU A 623 9.92 34.54 29.31
C GLU A 623 9.58 33.88 27.96
N ASP A 624 10.04 32.65 27.72
CA ASP A 624 10.04 32.00 26.40
C ASP A 624 9.60 30.52 26.40
N ARG A 625 9.31 29.93 27.57
CA ARG A 625 8.79 28.55 27.71
C ARG A 625 7.59 28.24 26.80
N ARG A 626 6.67 29.19 26.60
CA ARG A 626 5.47 29.00 25.76
C ARG A 626 5.83 28.84 24.30
N SER A 627 6.67 29.74 23.75
CA SER A 627 7.17 29.62 22.39
C SER A 627 8.01 28.34 22.20
N ARG A 628 8.88 27.96 23.15
CA ARG A 628 9.64 26.69 23.06
C ARG A 628 8.76 25.44 23.17
N ALA A 629 7.66 25.49 23.92
CA ALA A 629 6.67 24.42 23.92
C ALA A 629 5.98 24.28 22.56
N ILE A 630 5.59 25.41 21.95
CA ILE A 630 4.98 25.44 20.61
C ILE A 630 5.94 24.85 19.57
N ASP A 631 7.23 25.19 19.60
CA ASP A 631 8.25 24.57 18.74
C ASP A 631 8.33 23.05 18.94
N ARG A 632 8.45 22.57 20.19
CA ARG A 632 8.52 21.13 20.48
C ARG A 632 7.29 20.39 19.96
N TYR A 633 6.10 20.85 20.30
CA TYR A 633 4.85 20.18 19.93
C TYR A 633 4.55 20.25 18.42
N LEU A 634 4.87 21.35 17.73
CA LEU A 634 4.79 21.41 16.27
C LEU A 634 5.84 20.53 15.59
N SER A 635 7.04 20.36 16.18
CA SER A 635 8.06 19.46 15.64
C SER A 635 7.77 17.97 15.85
N SER A 636 6.85 17.61 16.76
CA SER A 636 6.48 16.23 17.04
C SER A 636 5.88 15.51 15.82
N PRO A 637 6.23 14.23 15.57
CA PRO A 637 5.58 13.42 14.54
C PRO A 637 4.10 13.15 14.85
N GLU A 638 3.70 13.19 16.13
CA GLU A 638 2.31 12.95 16.59
C GLU A 638 1.34 14.06 16.14
N TRP A 639 1.86 15.18 15.62
CA TRP A 639 1.07 16.13 14.84
C TRP A 639 0.33 15.45 13.68
N ALA A 640 0.95 14.46 13.03
CA ALA A 640 0.32 13.67 11.99
C ALA A 640 -0.88 12.89 12.54
N ASP A 641 -0.70 12.21 13.68
CA ASP A 641 -1.74 11.40 14.32
C ASP A 641 -2.98 12.23 14.64
N HIS A 642 -2.80 13.42 15.24
CA HIS A 642 -3.90 14.31 15.59
C HIS A 642 -4.63 14.89 14.37
N TRP A 643 -3.94 15.11 13.25
CA TRP A 643 -4.54 15.68 12.05
C TRP A 643 -5.25 14.67 11.14
N VAL A 644 -4.88 13.39 11.17
CA VAL A 644 -5.54 12.37 10.32
C VAL A 644 -7.01 12.21 10.68
N GLY A 645 -7.38 12.12 11.96
CA GLY A 645 -8.78 11.93 12.38
C GLY A 645 -9.74 13.02 11.84
N TYR A 646 -9.29 14.27 11.80
CA TYR A 646 -10.02 15.40 11.22
C TYR A 646 -10.15 15.28 9.70
N TRP A 647 -9.05 15.01 8.98
CA TRP A 647 -9.09 14.91 7.52
C TRP A 647 -9.74 13.61 7.01
N GLN A 648 -9.78 12.54 7.81
CA GLN A 648 -10.67 11.40 7.54
C GLN A 648 -12.14 11.83 7.49
N ASP A 649 -12.59 12.76 8.34
CA ASP A 649 -13.96 13.27 8.32
C ASP A 649 -14.23 14.26 7.19
N VAL A 650 -13.33 15.24 6.99
CA VAL A 650 -13.48 16.27 5.96
C VAL A 650 -13.37 15.68 4.54
N LEU A 651 -12.54 14.65 4.33
CA LEU A 651 -12.38 13.97 3.03
C LEU A 651 -13.26 12.72 2.89
N ALA A 652 -14.07 12.41 3.90
CA ALA A 652 -14.94 11.23 3.97
C ALA A 652 -14.19 9.91 3.68
N GLU A 653 -13.15 9.60 4.45
CA GLU A 653 -12.36 8.37 4.34
C GLU A 653 -13.05 7.20 5.06
N ASN A 654 -13.61 6.26 4.28
CA ASN A 654 -14.46 5.18 4.79
C ASN A 654 -14.01 3.79 4.31
N PRO A 655 -12.86 3.27 4.77
CA PRO A 655 -12.46 1.90 4.50
C PRO A 655 -13.28 0.91 5.34
N GLY A 656 -14.03 0.04 4.68
CA GLY A 656 -14.62 -1.15 5.30
C GLY A 656 -13.65 -2.33 5.26
N LEU A 657 -13.56 -3.10 6.35
CA LEU A 657 -12.76 -4.33 6.41
C LEU A 657 -13.31 -5.44 5.51
N THR A 658 -14.63 -5.48 5.33
CA THR A 658 -15.30 -6.35 4.37
C THR A 658 -15.12 -5.84 2.94
N LYS A 659 -15.57 -6.61 1.94
CA LYS A 659 -15.47 -6.23 0.52
C LYS A 659 -15.89 -4.77 0.30
N PRO A 660 -15.07 -3.94 -0.38
CA PRO A 660 -15.48 -2.59 -0.74
C PRO A 660 -16.74 -2.67 -1.61
N MET A 661 -17.86 -2.22 -1.04
CA MET A 661 -19.20 -2.23 -1.64
C MET A 661 -19.75 -0.79 -1.65
N LEU A 662 -21.04 -0.60 -1.43
CA LEU A 662 -21.67 0.72 -1.32
C LEU A 662 -21.04 1.53 -0.18
N ASN A 663 -20.85 2.83 -0.44
CA ASN A 663 -20.34 3.84 0.51
C ASN A 663 -18.93 3.62 1.07
N ASN A 664 -18.12 2.68 0.56
CA ASN A 664 -16.69 2.63 0.84
C ASN A 664 -15.96 3.73 0.05
N THR A 665 -15.10 4.49 0.73
CA THR A 665 -14.33 5.62 0.18
C THR A 665 -12.89 5.63 0.71
N GLY A 666 -12.22 4.47 0.71
CA GLY A 666 -10.83 4.33 1.13
C GLY A 666 -10.19 3.00 0.70
N PRO A 667 -8.97 2.68 1.15
CA PRO A 667 -8.16 3.44 2.11
C PRO A 667 -7.25 4.47 1.43
N PHE A 668 -7.15 5.66 2.01
CA PHE A 668 -6.11 6.64 1.68
C PHE A 668 -5.53 7.38 2.90
N ARG A 669 -5.84 6.92 4.12
CA ARG A 669 -5.36 7.48 5.39
C ARG A 669 -3.84 7.55 5.54
N TRP A 670 -3.09 6.58 5.01
CA TRP A 670 -1.62 6.59 5.12
C TRP A 670 -1.00 7.75 4.35
N PHE A 671 -1.49 8.07 3.15
CA PHE A 671 -1.14 9.31 2.46
C PHE A 671 -1.49 10.59 3.25
N ILE A 672 -2.58 10.60 4.02
CA ILE A 672 -2.90 11.73 4.92
C ILE A 672 -1.84 11.84 6.03
N HIS A 673 -1.53 10.72 6.70
CA HIS A 673 -0.54 10.66 7.78
C HIS A 673 0.85 11.08 7.33
N GLU A 674 1.38 10.42 6.29
CA GLU A 674 2.68 10.70 5.70
C GLU A 674 2.82 12.17 5.25
N SER A 675 1.74 12.78 4.75
CA SER A 675 1.75 14.19 4.35
C SER A 675 1.86 15.15 5.53
N PHE A 676 1.28 14.85 6.69
CA PHE A 676 1.47 15.69 7.89
C PHE A 676 2.77 15.38 8.64
N LEU A 677 3.26 14.14 8.55
CA LEU A 677 4.55 13.72 9.09
C LEU A 677 5.72 14.44 8.39
N ASP A 678 5.65 14.59 7.06
CA ASP A 678 6.65 15.33 6.27
C ASP A 678 6.46 16.86 6.29
N ASN A 679 5.46 17.37 7.01
CA ASN A 679 4.99 18.76 6.94
C ASN A 679 4.76 19.25 5.49
N LYS A 680 4.12 18.41 4.67
CA LYS A 680 3.88 18.66 3.25
C LYS A 680 2.99 19.90 3.06
N ALA A 681 3.49 20.87 2.29
CA ALA A 681 2.76 22.06 1.86
C ALA A 681 1.33 21.73 1.41
N PHE A 682 0.34 22.48 1.90
CA PHE A 682 -1.05 22.05 1.77
C PHE A 682 -1.59 22.13 0.33
N ASP A 683 -1.05 23.01 -0.52
CA ASP A 683 -1.36 23.02 -1.96
C ASP A 683 -0.84 21.74 -2.66
N ARG A 684 0.31 21.22 -2.23
CA ARG A 684 0.87 19.94 -2.67
C ARG A 684 0.01 18.76 -2.21
N PHE A 685 -0.38 18.71 -0.93
CA PHE A 685 -1.30 17.69 -0.42
C PHE A 685 -2.60 17.61 -1.23
N VAL A 686 -3.25 18.75 -1.47
CA VAL A 686 -4.49 18.80 -2.24
C VAL A 686 -4.28 18.47 -3.73
N THR A 687 -3.14 18.87 -4.32
CA THR A 687 -2.78 18.49 -5.70
C THR A 687 -2.59 16.98 -5.83
N GLU A 688 -1.86 16.34 -4.90
CA GLU A 688 -1.62 14.89 -4.90
C GLU A 688 -2.92 14.10 -4.64
N LEU A 689 -3.79 14.57 -3.73
CA LEU A 689 -5.12 14.00 -3.51
C LEU A 689 -5.98 14.04 -4.79
N ILE A 690 -6.00 15.18 -5.49
CA ILE A 690 -6.79 15.37 -6.73
C ILE A 690 -6.21 14.56 -7.90
N SER A 691 -4.89 14.33 -7.93
CA SER A 691 -4.28 13.45 -8.94
C SER A 691 -4.89 12.04 -8.90
N MET A 692 -5.20 11.54 -7.69
CA MET A 692 -5.59 10.15 -7.40
C MET A 692 -4.66 9.13 -8.06
N ASP A 693 -3.36 9.40 -8.07
CA ASP A 693 -2.30 8.50 -8.53
C ASP A 693 -1.77 7.63 -7.34
N GLY A 694 -0.88 6.66 -7.59
CA GLY A 694 -0.37 5.73 -6.57
C GLY A 694 -1.26 4.49 -6.33
N SER A 695 -1.13 3.86 -5.16
CA SER A 695 -1.85 2.65 -4.75
C SER A 695 -3.32 2.92 -4.45
N ARG A 696 -4.19 2.01 -4.89
CA ARG A 696 -5.63 2.02 -4.57
C ARG A 696 -5.97 1.38 -3.22
N THR A 697 -5.09 0.55 -2.66
CA THR A 697 -5.43 -0.35 -1.54
C THR A 697 -4.39 -0.42 -0.42
N MET A 698 -3.23 0.23 -0.59
CA MET A 698 -2.20 0.37 0.46
C MET A 698 -2.23 1.74 1.15
N GLY A 699 -3.23 2.60 0.86
CA GLY A 699 -3.38 3.91 1.48
C GLY A 699 -2.84 5.10 0.67
N GLY A 700 -2.49 4.94 -0.61
CA GLY A 700 -2.12 6.05 -1.50
C GLY A 700 -3.31 6.89 -2.01
N PRO A 701 -3.09 8.05 -2.67
CA PRO A 701 -4.16 8.93 -3.15
C PRO A 701 -5.17 8.28 -4.09
N ALA A 702 -4.76 7.29 -4.88
CA ALA A 702 -5.65 6.49 -5.73
C ALA A 702 -6.76 5.75 -4.93
N GLY A 703 -6.60 5.57 -3.61
CA GLY A 703 -7.67 5.13 -2.71
C GLY A 703 -8.83 6.12 -2.59
N PHE A 704 -8.59 7.43 -2.76
CA PHE A 704 -9.65 8.44 -2.85
C PHE A 704 -10.55 8.21 -4.08
N ALA A 705 -10.06 7.51 -5.12
CA ALA A 705 -10.87 7.09 -6.26
C ALA A 705 -11.69 5.80 -6.03
N ILE A 706 -11.81 5.29 -4.80
CA ILE A 706 -12.72 4.20 -4.43
C ILE A 706 -14.12 4.76 -4.07
N ALA A 707 -15.13 4.10 -4.63
CA ALA A 707 -16.57 4.31 -4.46
C ALA A 707 -17.34 3.18 -5.19
N SER A 708 -17.07 1.94 -4.78
CA SER A 708 -17.28 0.67 -5.52
C SER A 708 -18.70 0.34 -6.00
N GLN A 709 -19.75 1.01 -5.49
CA GLN A 709 -21.14 0.84 -5.95
C GLN A 709 -21.88 2.18 -6.10
N ASN A 710 -21.15 3.30 -6.26
CA ASN A 710 -21.74 4.61 -6.61
C ASN A 710 -21.92 4.72 -8.13
N ASP A 711 -23.02 5.31 -8.59
CA ASP A 711 -23.36 5.45 -10.01
C ASP A 711 -22.59 6.59 -10.71
N VAL A 712 -22.20 7.64 -9.97
CA VAL A 712 -21.33 8.72 -10.43
C VAL A 712 -20.30 9.02 -9.33
N PRO A 713 -19.29 8.14 -9.15
CA PRO A 713 -18.37 8.21 -8.00
C PRO A 713 -17.63 9.55 -7.92
N MET A 714 -17.28 10.14 -9.07
CA MET A 714 -16.58 11.43 -9.12
C MET A 714 -17.47 12.62 -8.72
N ALA A 715 -18.80 12.51 -8.74
CA ALA A 715 -19.69 13.57 -8.22
C ALA A 715 -19.66 13.61 -6.69
N ALA A 716 -19.60 12.46 -6.02
CA ALA A 716 -19.38 12.42 -4.57
C ALA A 716 -18.01 13.01 -4.19
N LYS A 717 -16.97 12.76 -5.00
CA LYS A 717 -15.62 13.34 -4.80
C LYS A 717 -15.58 14.84 -5.10
N ALA A 718 -16.33 15.33 -6.09
CA ALA A 718 -16.47 16.76 -6.36
C ALA A 718 -17.14 17.50 -5.19
N HIS A 719 -18.22 16.94 -4.63
CA HIS A 719 -18.88 17.47 -3.42
C HIS A 719 -17.90 17.54 -2.22
N ILE A 720 -17.11 16.49 -1.98
CA ILE A 720 -16.05 16.49 -0.95
C ILE A 720 -15.02 17.60 -1.22
N VAL A 721 -14.55 17.76 -2.46
CA VAL A 721 -13.57 18.79 -2.82
C VAL A 721 -14.12 20.21 -2.62
N GLY A 722 -15.39 20.48 -2.96
CA GLY A 722 -16.02 21.79 -2.76
C GLY A 722 -16.20 22.15 -1.29
N THR A 723 -16.77 21.25 -0.48
CA THR A 723 -16.97 21.48 0.96
C THR A 723 -15.65 21.56 1.72
N ALA A 724 -14.66 20.71 1.40
CA ALA A 724 -13.35 20.72 2.04
C ALA A 724 -12.53 21.98 1.72
N PHE A 725 -12.47 22.39 0.44
CA PHE A 725 -11.45 23.33 -0.04
C PHE A 725 -12.00 24.64 -0.61
N LEU A 726 -13.31 24.76 -0.85
CA LEU A 726 -13.97 26.00 -1.32
C LEU A 726 -15.01 26.56 -0.34
N GLY A 727 -15.46 25.77 0.64
CA GLY A 727 -16.59 26.15 1.49
C GLY A 727 -17.91 26.21 0.71
N VAL A 728 -18.08 25.32 -0.28
CA VAL A 728 -19.25 25.27 -1.17
C VAL A 728 -19.97 23.92 -0.98
N GLU A 729 -21.19 23.96 -0.46
CA GLU A 729 -22.08 22.82 -0.33
C GLU A 729 -22.69 22.44 -1.70
N MET A 730 -22.66 21.15 -2.04
CA MET A 730 -23.08 20.63 -3.35
C MET A 730 -23.84 19.29 -3.28
N LYS A 731 -24.21 18.82 -2.09
CA LYS A 731 -24.97 17.59 -1.85
C LYS A 731 -26.32 17.60 -2.58
N CYS A 732 -27.03 18.72 -2.58
CA CYS A 732 -28.28 18.89 -3.33
C CYS A 732 -28.05 18.81 -4.86
N ALA A 733 -26.96 19.41 -5.34
CA ALA A 733 -26.53 19.38 -6.75
C ALA A 733 -26.32 17.97 -7.32
N ARG A 734 -26.35 16.91 -6.48
CA ARG A 734 -26.30 15.51 -6.90
C ARG A 734 -27.46 15.13 -7.82
N CYS A 735 -28.68 15.64 -7.59
CA CYS A 735 -29.93 15.16 -8.24
C CYS A 735 -30.84 16.25 -8.82
N HIS A 736 -30.57 17.51 -8.51
CA HIS A 736 -31.32 18.69 -8.95
C HIS A 736 -30.46 19.93 -8.67
N ASP A 737 -30.79 21.09 -9.21
CA ASP A 737 -30.13 22.35 -8.84
C ASP A 737 -30.39 22.68 -7.36
N ALA A 738 -29.41 23.27 -6.66
CA ALA A 738 -29.54 23.51 -5.23
C ALA A 738 -30.64 24.57 -4.95
N PRO A 739 -31.61 24.30 -4.05
CA PRO A 739 -32.71 25.23 -3.80
C PRO A 739 -32.35 26.43 -2.92
N TYR A 740 -31.20 26.39 -2.24
CA TYR A 740 -30.77 27.37 -1.24
C TYR A 740 -29.33 27.86 -1.46
N HIS A 741 -28.71 27.49 -2.59
CA HIS A 741 -27.34 27.83 -2.98
C HIS A 741 -27.30 28.16 -4.46
N ASP A 742 -26.46 29.10 -4.89
CA ASP A 742 -26.21 29.46 -6.29
C ASP A 742 -25.37 28.39 -7.05
N VAL A 743 -25.61 27.10 -6.77
CA VAL A 743 -24.92 25.93 -7.37
C VAL A 743 -25.91 25.04 -8.13
N LYS A 744 -25.63 24.78 -9.40
CA LYS A 744 -26.43 23.88 -10.25
C LYS A 744 -25.92 22.45 -10.21
N GLN A 745 -26.77 21.54 -10.66
CA GLN A 745 -26.38 20.17 -10.94
C GLN A 745 -25.29 20.08 -12.03
N GLU A 746 -25.31 20.98 -13.02
CA GLU A 746 -24.27 21.02 -14.06
C GLU A 746 -22.88 21.27 -13.46
N ASP A 747 -22.74 22.25 -12.57
CA ASP A 747 -21.49 22.66 -11.93
C ASP A 747 -20.80 21.49 -11.18
N LEU A 748 -21.58 20.72 -10.40
CA LEU A 748 -21.09 19.50 -9.74
C LEU A 748 -20.60 18.45 -10.76
N PHE A 749 -21.32 18.29 -11.87
CA PHE A 749 -20.95 17.33 -12.92
C PHE A 749 -19.76 17.81 -13.78
N ASN A 750 -19.52 19.12 -13.91
CA ASN A 750 -18.31 19.67 -14.55
C ASN A 750 -17.05 19.30 -13.74
N LEU A 751 -17.07 19.54 -12.42
CA LEU A 751 -16.00 19.13 -11.50
C LEU A 751 -15.84 17.60 -11.46
N ALA A 752 -16.94 16.85 -11.45
CA ALA A 752 -16.90 15.40 -11.53
C ALA A 752 -16.23 14.92 -12.83
N ALA A 753 -16.47 15.60 -13.96
CA ALA A 753 -15.83 15.29 -15.24
C ALA A 753 -14.34 15.66 -15.25
N MET A 754 -13.92 16.71 -14.54
CA MET A 754 -12.49 16.99 -14.28
C MET A 754 -11.83 15.86 -13.49
N LEU A 755 -12.43 15.45 -12.36
CA LEU A 755 -11.95 14.34 -11.54
C LEU A 755 -11.98 12.98 -12.30
N ASN A 756 -12.85 12.84 -13.30
CA ASN A 756 -12.91 11.67 -14.18
C ASN A 756 -11.86 11.68 -15.32
N ARG A 757 -11.11 12.78 -15.51
CA ARG A 757 -10.22 13.03 -16.67
C ARG A 757 -10.95 12.96 -18.04
N ALA A 758 -12.29 12.87 -18.08
CA ALA A 758 -13.08 12.68 -19.30
C ALA A 758 -14.57 13.08 -19.10
N PRO A 759 -15.32 13.46 -20.17
CA PRO A 759 -16.74 13.80 -20.08
C PRO A 759 -17.58 12.71 -19.40
N LEU A 760 -18.54 13.12 -18.57
CA LEU A 760 -19.43 12.24 -17.83
C LEU A 760 -20.85 12.27 -18.40
N LYS A 761 -21.51 11.11 -18.43
CA LYS A 761 -22.93 10.99 -18.74
C LYS A 761 -23.75 10.95 -17.47
N VAL A 762 -24.77 11.81 -17.36
CA VAL A 762 -25.70 11.85 -16.24
C VAL A 762 -26.61 10.61 -16.26
N PRO A 763 -26.60 9.72 -15.25
CA PRO A 763 -27.50 8.57 -15.20
C PRO A 763 -28.88 8.97 -14.65
N GLY A 764 -29.91 8.17 -14.95
CA GLY A 764 -31.30 8.46 -14.53
C GLY A 764 -31.54 8.44 -13.01
N SER A 765 -30.64 7.81 -12.25
CA SER A 765 -30.55 7.87 -10.78
C SER A 765 -30.15 9.25 -10.23
N SER A 766 -29.61 10.13 -11.08
CA SER A 766 -29.19 11.49 -10.74
C SER A 766 -30.27 12.53 -11.07
N SER A 767 -31.54 12.19 -10.93
CA SER A 767 -32.67 13.09 -11.24
C SER A 767 -33.89 12.69 -10.44
N LEU A 768 -34.71 13.67 -10.05
CA LEU A 768 -36.03 13.39 -9.51
C LEU A 768 -36.99 12.88 -10.62
N PRO A 769 -37.87 11.91 -10.33
CA PRO A 769 -38.97 11.53 -11.22
C PRO A 769 -39.90 12.71 -11.50
N ALA A 770 -40.42 12.83 -12.73
CA ALA A 770 -41.22 13.99 -13.16
C ALA A 770 -42.40 14.33 -12.22
N GLY A 771 -43.13 13.34 -11.71
CA GLY A 771 -44.24 13.53 -10.77
C GLY A 771 -43.85 14.03 -9.37
N GLN A 772 -42.54 14.11 -9.05
CA GLN A 772 -42.04 14.79 -7.85
C GLN A 772 -41.70 16.26 -8.11
N LEU A 773 -41.60 16.70 -9.37
CA LEU A 773 -41.27 18.08 -9.73
C LEU A 773 -42.50 19.00 -9.84
N GLU A 774 -43.70 18.44 -10.08
CA GLU A 774 -44.93 19.22 -10.35
C GLU A 774 -45.36 20.19 -9.23
N ASN A 775 -44.84 20.04 -8.01
CA ASN A 775 -45.06 20.96 -6.88
C ASN A 775 -43.77 21.21 -6.07
N SER A 776 -42.59 21.11 -6.68
CA SER A 776 -41.31 21.21 -5.96
C SER A 776 -40.72 22.63 -5.96
N VAL A 777 -39.88 22.91 -4.96
CA VAL A 777 -39.01 24.10 -4.92
C VAL A 777 -37.69 23.91 -5.68
N VAL A 778 -37.32 22.67 -6.03
CA VAL A 778 -36.09 22.36 -6.77
C VAL A 778 -36.34 22.28 -8.27
N GLN A 779 -35.33 22.61 -9.07
CA GLN A 779 -35.37 22.50 -10.53
C GLN A 779 -34.34 21.47 -11.00
N VAL A 780 -34.58 20.82 -12.15
CA VAL A 780 -33.62 19.94 -12.81
C VAL A 780 -33.34 20.52 -14.18
N THR A 781 -32.34 21.41 -14.28
CA THR A 781 -31.91 21.96 -15.58
C THR A 781 -31.11 20.96 -16.41
N LEU A 782 -30.36 20.07 -15.76
CA LEU A 782 -29.51 19.07 -16.42
C LEU A 782 -30.27 17.75 -16.69
N ALA A 783 -30.74 17.56 -17.92
CA ALA A 783 -31.56 16.40 -18.28
C ALA A 783 -30.81 15.05 -18.17
N PRO A 784 -31.45 13.97 -17.66
CA PRO A 784 -30.90 12.62 -17.65
C PRO A 784 -30.38 12.16 -19.02
N GLY A 785 -29.19 11.57 -19.02
CA GLY A 785 -28.50 11.13 -20.23
C GLY A 785 -27.68 12.21 -20.95
N SER A 786 -27.72 13.46 -20.49
CA SER A 786 -26.81 14.52 -20.95
C SER A 786 -25.34 14.15 -20.71
N THR A 787 -24.43 14.75 -21.49
CA THR A 787 -22.98 14.54 -21.37
C THR A 787 -22.30 15.85 -21.01
N VAL A 788 -21.86 15.96 -19.75
CA VAL A 788 -21.15 17.14 -19.20
C VAL A 788 -19.65 17.00 -19.46
N LYS A 789 -18.99 18.12 -19.77
CA LYS A 789 -17.55 18.17 -20.08
C LYS A 789 -16.73 18.55 -18.85
N PRO A 790 -15.44 18.14 -18.78
CA PRO A 790 -14.51 18.63 -17.76
C PRO A 790 -14.33 20.14 -17.87
N ASP A 791 -14.82 20.90 -16.89
CA ASP A 791 -14.73 22.37 -16.87
C ASP A 791 -14.76 22.90 -15.43
N TRP A 792 -14.38 24.16 -15.23
CA TRP A 792 -14.40 24.84 -13.93
C TRP A 792 -15.59 25.81 -13.85
N PRO A 793 -16.60 25.56 -12.99
CA PRO A 793 -17.80 26.40 -12.95
C PRO A 793 -17.58 27.74 -12.22
N PHE A 794 -16.74 27.75 -11.18
CA PHE A 794 -16.65 28.84 -10.20
C PHE A 794 -15.72 29.98 -10.63
N ALA A 795 -16.04 30.61 -11.77
CA ALA A 795 -15.22 31.70 -12.32
C ALA A 795 -15.15 32.92 -11.39
N GLU A 796 -16.22 33.19 -10.64
CA GLU A 796 -16.33 34.26 -9.63
C GLU A 796 -15.44 34.08 -8.39
N LEU A 797 -14.98 32.86 -8.09
CA LEU A 797 -13.95 32.64 -7.06
C LEU A 797 -12.53 33.02 -7.53
N SER A 798 -12.35 33.39 -8.81
CA SER A 798 -11.03 33.72 -9.39
C SER A 798 -10.66 35.20 -9.19
N ALA A 799 -9.50 35.45 -8.59
CA ALA A 799 -8.90 36.77 -8.45
C ALA A 799 -8.29 37.28 -9.76
N LYS A 800 -8.20 38.61 -9.89
CA LYS A 800 -7.57 39.30 -11.03
C LYS A 800 -6.04 39.34 -10.88
N LEU A 801 -5.42 38.18 -10.89
CA LEU A 801 -3.97 37.98 -10.89
C LEU A 801 -3.45 37.64 -12.31
N PRO A 802 -2.12 37.63 -12.55
CA PRO A 802 -1.56 37.19 -13.82
C PRO A 802 -1.99 35.77 -14.21
N GLU A 803 -1.96 35.47 -15.51
CA GLU A 803 -2.27 34.15 -16.05
C GLU A 803 -1.30 33.09 -15.51
N ILE A 804 -1.80 31.86 -15.30
CA ILE A 804 -1.02 30.73 -14.79
C ILE A 804 0.00 30.31 -15.85
N PRO A 805 1.32 30.33 -15.57
CA PRO A 805 2.34 29.92 -16.53
C PRO A 805 2.22 28.46 -16.97
N ASP A 806 2.42 28.20 -18.27
CA ASP A 806 2.31 26.88 -18.91
C ASP A 806 3.11 25.75 -18.21
N TRP A 807 4.16 26.07 -17.46
CA TRP A 807 5.01 25.08 -16.77
C TRP A 807 4.42 24.57 -15.45
N ILE A 808 3.42 25.25 -14.86
CA ILE A 808 2.80 24.81 -13.60
C ILE A 808 1.91 23.57 -13.82
N ILE A 809 1.22 23.51 -14.98
CA ILE A 809 0.34 22.40 -15.34
C ILE A 809 1.13 21.49 -16.30
N ARG A 810 1.76 20.44 -15.76
CA ARG A 810 2.73 19.59 -16.49
C ARG A 810 2.11 18.93 -17.72
N ASN A 811 0.84 18.56 -17.66
CA ASN A 811 0.03 18.13 -18.78
C ASN A 811 -1.24 19.00 -18.89
N PRO A 812 -1.25 20.06 -19.71
CA PRO A 812 -2.42 20.92 -19.89
C PRO A 812 -3.68 20.19 -20.38
N SER A 813 -3.56 18.99 -20.98
CA SER A 813 -4.71 18.18 -21.36
C SER A 813 -5.38 17.46 -20.17
N ASP A 814 -4.66 17.19 -19.09
CA ASP A 814 -5.18 16.51 -17.91
C ASP A 814 -6.10 17.42 -17.09
N ALA A 815 -7.37 17.04 -17.01
CA ALA A 815 -8.37 17.80 -16.28
C ALA A 815 -8.18 17.74 -14.75
N ARG A 816 -7.46 16.75 -14.20
CA ARG A 816 -7.09 16.72 -12.77
C ARG A 816 -5.98 17.71 -12.46
N GLU A 817 -4.93 17.79 -13.29
CA GLU A 817 -3.86 18.77 -13.08
C GLU A 817 -4.38 20.20 -13.25
N ARG A 818 -5.28 20.46 -14.22
CA ARG A 818 -5.98 21.74 -14.31
C ARG A 818 -6.83 22.04 -13.07
N LEU A 819 -7.64 21.09 -12.60
CA LEU A 819 -8.46 21.27 -11.40
C LEU A 819 -7.61 21.56 -10.15
N ALA A 820 -6.54 20.80 -9.95
CA ALA A 820 -5.63 21.01 -8.82
C ALA A 820 -5.00 22.41 -8.85
N ALA A 821 -4.53 22.86 -10.01
CA ALA A 821 -3.97 24.21 -10.19
C ALA A 821 -5.02 25.30 -9.93
N THR A 822 -6.18 25.24 -10.57
CA THR A 822 -7.26 26.23 -10.38
C THR A 822 -7.82 26.25 -8.95
N LEU A 823 -7.79 25.11 -8.24
CA LEU A 823 -8.21 25.06 -6.85
C LEU A 823 -7.20 25.73 -5.90
N THR A 824 -5.90 25.51 -6.08
CA THR A 824 -4.91 25.72 -5.00
C THR A 824 -3.95 26.90 -5.19
N LEU A 825 -3.79 27.43 -6.41
CA LEU A 825 -2.95 28.60 -6.68
C LEU A 825 -3.57 29.91 -6.17
N PRO A 826 -2.80 31.00 -5.95
CA PRO A 826 -3.32 32.27 -5.43
C PRO A 826 -4.42 32.94 -6.27
N GLN A 827 -4.54 32.57 -7.55
CA GLN A 827 -5.68 32.89 -8.43
C GLN A 827 -7.02 32.53 -7.79
N ASN A 828 -7.06 31.55 -6.88
CA ASN A 828 -8.23 31.20 -6.09
C ASN A 828 -8.00 31.53 -4.60
N PRO A 829 -8.25 32.79 -4.16
CA PRO A 829 -8.09 33.18 -2.76
C PRO A 829 -9.10 32.51 -1.81
N ARG A 830 -10.18 31.89 -2.32
CA ARG A 830 -11.11 31.12 -1.48
C ARG A 830 -10.39 29.96 -0.80
N PHE A 831 -9.48 29.26 -1.49
CA PHE A 831 -8.75 28.12 -0.94
C PHE A 831 -7.96 28.49 0.33
N ALA A 832 -7.07 29.49 0.24
CA ALA A 832 -6.25 29.90 1.38
C ALA A 832 -7.11 30.41 2.55
N ARG A 833 -8.19 31.15 2.27
CA ARG A 833 -9.17 31.60 3.27
C ARG A 833 -9.89 30.43 3.95
N VAL A 834 -10.32 29.42 3.19
CA VAL A 834 -11.01 28.22 3.73
C VAL A 834 -10.09 27.44 4.65
N ILE A 835 -8.83 27.24 4.28
CA ILE A 835 -7.85 26.53 5.13
C ILE A 835 -7.52 27.33 6.39
N ALA A 836 -7.29 28.65 6.28
CA ALA A 836 -7.07 29.51 7.44
C ALA A 836 -8.27 29.50 8.41
N ASN A 837 -9.50 29.61 7.89
CA ASN A 837 -10.74 29.57 8.66
C ASN A 837 -10.96 28.20 9.36
N ARG A 838 -10.58 27.10 8.71
CA ARG A 838 -10.60 25.74 9.30
C ARG A 838 -9.60 25.59 10.45
N LEU A 839 -8.37 26.08 10.30
CA LEU A 839 -7.38 26.07 11.39
C LEU A 839 -7.87 26.92 12.58
N TRP A 840 -8.37 28.13 12.30
CA TRP A 840 -8.93 29.01 13.32
C TRP A 840 -10.05 28.34 14.11
N GLN A 841 -11.02 27.72 13.43
CA GLN A 841 -12.10 26.99 14.07
C GLN A 841 -11.59 25.82 14.94
N ARG A 842 -10.62 25.03 14.45
CA ARG A 842 -10.11 23.90 15.22
C ARG A 842 -9.55 24.35 16.57
N TYR A 843 -8.83 25.47 16.62
CA TYR A 843 -8.14 25.94 17.84
C TYR A 843 -9.01 26.83 18.75
N LEU A 844 -9.92 27.65 18.20
CA LEU A 844 -10.77 28.54 19.01
C LEU A 844 -12.23 28.09 19.15
N GLY A 845 -12.62 26.97 18.52
CA GLY A 845 -13.94 26.33 18.63
C GLY A 845 -15.04 26.94 17.76
N ARG A 846 -14.92 28.21 17.34
CA ARG A 846 -15.77 28.89 16.36
C ARG A 846 -14.94 29.48 15.22
N ALA A 847 -15.48 29.48 14.01
CA ALA A 847 -14.84 30.01 12.82
C ALA A 847 -14.94 31.54 12.68
N LEU A 848 -14.11 32.14 11.82
CA LEU A 848 -14.28 33.54 11.40
C LEU A 848 -15.51 33.72 10.48
N ILE A 849 -15.78 32.70 9.64
CA ILE A 849 -17.03 32.48 8.89
C ILE A 849 -17.54 31.09 9.27
N GLU A 850 -18.71 31.03 9.89
CA GLU A 850 -19.34 29.78 10.37
C GLU A 850 -20.63 29.52 9.54
N PRO A 851 -20.83 28.32 8.95
CA PRO A 851 -19.98 27.14 9.02
C PRO A 851 -18.81 27.12 8.01
N VAL A 852 -17.66 26.56 8.39
CA VAL A 852 -16.47 26.54 7.53
C VAL A 852 -16.61 25.72 6.23
N SER A 853 -17.61 24.84 6.14
CA SER A 853 -17.87 23.97 4.98
C SER A 853 -18.89 24.54 3.99
N ASP A 854 -19.68 25.53 4.39
CA ASP A 854 -20.72 26.15 3.56
C ASP A 854 -20.79 27.64 3.86
N TRP A 855 -20.28 28.46 2.95
CA TRP A 855 -20.15 29.91 3.12
C TRP A 855 -21.31 30.68 2.49
N GLU A 856 -22.35 29.98 2.00
CA GLU A 856 -23.46 30.61 1.30
C GLU A 856 -24.32 31.45 2.27
N GLY A 857 -24.45 32.75 1.96
CA GLY A 857 -25.10 33.72 2.84
C GLY A 857 -24.38 33.99 4.18
N ALA A 858 -23.26 33.31 4.47
CA ALA A 858 -22.52 33.45 5.71
C ALA A 858 -21.71 34.76 5.76
N SER A 859 -21.59 35.35 6.95
CA SER A 859 -20.83 36.59 7.18
C SER A 859 -19.48 36.31 7.85
N CYS A 860 -18.50 37.19 7.60
CA CYS A 860 -17.22 37.13 8.30
C CYS A 860 -17.22 38.07 9.50
N SER A 861 -16.87 37.54 10.67
CA SER A 861 -16.70 38.32 11.91
C SER A 861 -15.50 39.28 11.86
N HIS A 862 -14.43 38.89 11.15
CA HIS A 862 -13.16 39.60 11.03
C HIS A 862 -12.56 39.42 9.60
N PRO A 863 -13.10 40.08 8.56
CA PRO A 863 -12.66 39.86 7.18
C PRO A 863 -11.19 40.23 6.95
N GLU A 864 -10.68 41.28 7.61
CA GLU A 864 -9.29 41.70 7.53
C GLU A 864 -8.33 40.63 8.12
N LEU A 865 -8.71 40.03 9.25
CA LEU A 865 -7.95 38.94 9.88
C LEU A 865 -7.95 37.67 9.02
N LEU A 866 -9.09 37.33 8.41
CA LEU A 866 -9.19 36.18 7.51
C LEU A 866 -8.28 36.35 6.29
N ASP A 867 -8.22 37.56 5.72
CA ASP A 867 -7.35 37.88 4.58
C ASP A 867 -5.87 37.92 4.99
N PHE A 868 -5.55 38.40 6.18
CA PHE A 868 -4.21 38.34 6.76
C PHE A 868 -3.73 36.88 6.94
N LEU A 869 -4.52 36.03 7.61
CA LEU A 869 -4.19 34.62 7.84
C LEU A 869 -4.10 33.82 6.51
N ALA A 870 -4.97 34.13 5.54
CA ALA A 870 -4.92 33.53 4.20
C ALA A 870 -3.67 33.95 3.42
N ARG A 871 -3.24 35.22 3.55
CA ARG A 871 -1.99 35.71 2.95
C ARG A 871 -0.78 35.05 3.61
N GLU A 872 -0.73 34.98 4.94
CA GLU A 872 0.37 34.33 5.67
C GLU A 872 0.50 32.85 5.31
N LEU A 873 -0.61 32.13 5.09
CA LEU A 873 -0.56 30.76 4.57
C LEU A 873 0.16 30.67 3.21
N VAL A 874 -0.15 31.56 2.25
CA VAL A 874 0.50 31.57 0.94
C VAL A 874 1.97 31.99 1.04
N LEU A 875 2.30 32.98 1.88
CA LEU A 875 3.68 33.45 2.09
C LEU A 875 4.55 32.39 2.76
N ASN A 876 4.01 31.56 3.64
CA ASN A 876 4.70 30.45 4.28
C ASN A 876 4.53 29.13 3.49
N ASN A 877 4.48 29.19 2.15
CA ASN A 877 4.44 28.04 1.24
C ASN A 877 3.31 27.02 1.54
N TYR A 878 2.15 27.49 2.00
CA TYR A 878 1.02 26.66 2.44
C TYR A 878 1.32 25.72 3.62
N ASP A 879 2.28 26.08 4.47
CA ASP A 879 2.62 25.36 5.71
C ASP A 879 1.53 25.59 6.81
N LEU A 880 0.91 24.48 7.26
CA LEU A 880 -0.09 24.52 8.33
C LEU A 880 0.49 24.73 9.72
N LYS A 881 1.71 24.24 9.99
CA LYS A 881 2.41 24.42 11.28
C LYS A 881 2.84 25.87 11.45
N ALA A 882 3.28 26.53 10.38
CA ALA A 882 3.59 27.96 10.40
C ALA A 882 2.36 28.81 10.78
N LEU A 883 1.20 28.56 10.16
CA LEU A 883 -0.04 29.27 10.50
C LEU A 883 -0.56 28.89 11.89
N ALA A 884 -0.41 27.63 12.31
CA ALA A 884 -0.76 27.18 13.66
C ALA A 884 0.09 27.88 14.73
N ARG A 885 1.41 28.01 14.51
CA ARG A 885 2.30 28.77 15.41
C ARG A 885 1.78 30.20 15.62
N LEU A 886 1.48 30.90 14.54
CA LEU A 886 0.99 32.28 14.58
C LEU A 886 -0.29 32.43 15.43
N ILE A 887 -1.16 31.42 15.39
CA ILE A 887 -2.35 31.35 16.24
C ILE A 887 -1.96 31.01 17.69
N PHE A 888 -1.14 29.99 17.93
CA PHE A 888 -0.76 29.56 19.28
C PHE A 888 0.05 30.61 20.08
N GLU A 889 0.85 31.43 19.41
CA GLU A 889 1.57 32.54 20.02
C GLU A 889 0.68 33.75 20.37
N SER A 890 -0.54 33.85 19.81
CA SER A 890 -1.44 34.96 20.11
C SER A 890 -2.00 34.89 21.54
N HIS A 891 -2.21 36.04 22.18
CA HIS A 891 -2.94 36.09 23.45
C HIS A 891 -4.35 35.50 23.29
N VAL A 892 -5.06 35.72 22.17
CA VAL A 892 -6.42 35.16 21.99
C VAL A 892 -6.47 33.63 22.10
N TYR A 893 -5.47 32.91 21.57
CA TYR A 893 -5.36 31.46 21.80
C TYR A 893 -4.99 31.10 23.25
N GLN A 894 -4.34 31.98 23.99
CA GLN A 894 -3.90 31.75 25.37
C GLN A 894 -4.85 32.30 26.44
N ARG A 895 -6.02 32.84 26.06
CA ARG A 895 -7.05 33.33 26.98
C ARG A 895 -7.89 32.20 27.58
N GLN A 896 -8.45 32.45 28.75
CA GLN A 896 -9.47 31.58 29.35
C GLN A 896 -10.63 31.36 28.38
N VAL A 897 -11.22 30.17 28.38
CA VAL A 897 -12.45 29.86 27.65
C VAL A 897 -13.56 30.82 28.10
N ALA A 898 -14.33 31.36 27.16
CA ALA A 898 -15.49 32.19 27.46
C ALA A 898 -16.62 31.31 28.03
N PRO A 899 -17.03 31.50 29.31
CA PRO A 899 -17.76 30.48 30.07
C PRO A 899 -19.19 30.22 29.57
N ASP A 900 -19.87 31.27 29.12
CA ASP A 900 -21.24 31.23 28.60
C ASP A 900 -21.30 31.14 27.06
N ALA A 901 -20.14 31.17 26.38
CA ALA A 901 -20.05 31.20 24.92
C ALA A 901 -20.19 29.79 24.33
N THR A 902 -21.20 29.59 23.49
CA THR A 902 -21.35 28.41 22.64
C THR A 902 -20.83 28.71 21.23
N ARG A 903 -20.62 27.68 20.39
CA ARG A 903 -20.21 27.90 18.99
C ARG A 903 -21.18 28.81 18.24
N GLU A 904 -22.47 28.76 18.54
CA GLU A 904 -23.51 29.51 17.82
C GLU A 904 -23.80 30.91 18.39
N SER A 905 -23.14 31.32 19.48
CA SER A 905 -23.42 32.60 20.13
C SER A 905 -22.79 33.79 19.38
N GLU A 906 -23.43 34.96 19.44
CA GLU A 906 -22.89 36.18 18.81
C GLU A 906 -21.64 36.67 19.56
N GLU A 907 -21.62 36.54 20.89
CA GLU A 907 -20.49 36.89 21.75
C GLU A 907 -19.24 36.07 21.43
N ALA A 908 -19.41 34.79 21.07
CA ALA A 908 -18.33 33.93 20.60
C ALA A 908 -17.67 34.45 19.31
N ALA A 909 -18.42 35.15 18.46
CA ALA A 909 -17.91 35.73 17.20
C ALA A 909 -16.96 36.92 17.42
N HIS A 910 -16.76 37.39 18.66
CA HIS A 910 -15.81 38.45 19.00
C HIS A 910 -14.49 37.94 19.60
N PHE A 911 -14.38 36.62 19.88
CA PHE A 911 -13.17 35.98 20.43
C PHE A 911 -12.55 36.70 21.65
N ALA A 912 -13.39 37.04 22.64
CA ALA A 912 -12.92 37.50 23.96
C ALA A 912 -11.96 36.48 24.62
N GLY A 913 -12.21 35.20 24.35
CA GLY A 913 -11.30 34.05 24.47
C GLY A 913 -11.84 32.91 23.57
N PRO A 914 -11.28 31.68 23.65
CA PRO A 914 -11.79 30.52 22.92
C PRO A 914 -13.20 30.10 23.37
N VAL A 915 -13.91 29.40 22.49
CA VAL A 915 -15.14 28.66 22.83
C VAL A 915 -14.77 27.34 23.52
N ARG A 916 -15.63 26.88 24.44
CA ARG A 916 -15.45 25.60 25.15
C ARG A 916 -15.46 24.41 24.19
N ARG A 917 -14.47 23.52 24.29
CA ARG A 917 -14.32 22.33 23.45
C ARG A 917 -14.18 21.07 24.31
N THR A 918 -14.90 20.00 23.95
CA THR A 918 -14.67 18.65 24.49
C THR A 918 -13.51 17.97 23.78
N LEU A 919 -12.90 16.95 24.39
CA LEU A 919 -12.05 16.02 23.67
C LEU A 919 -12.84 15.28 22.57
N THR A 920 -12.22 15.04 21.41
CA THR A 920 -12.76 14.06 20.46
C THR A 920 -12.61 12.63 21.00
N GLY A 921 -13.37 11.68 20.45
CA GLY A 921 -13.19 10.27 20.77
C GLY A 921 -11.73 9.78 20.66
N GLU A 922 -10.99 10.21 19.65
CA GLU A 922 -9.56 9.89 19.51
C GLU A 922 -8.74 10.50 20.66
N GLN A 923 -8.87 11.81 20.90
CA GLN A 923 -8.13 12.49 21.96
C GLN A 923 -8.39 11.86 23.34
N LEU A 924 -9.63 11.45 23.59
CA LEU A 924 -10.03 10.79 24.83
C LEU A 924 -9.42 9.38 24.95
N ALA A 925 -9.47 8.59 23.88
CA ALA A 925 -8.93 7.23 23.88
C ALA A 925 -7.39 7.20 23.99
N ASP A 926 -6.69 8.02 23.19
CA ASP A 926 -5.23 8.13 23.23
C ASP A 926 -4.76 8.69 24.60
N SER A 927 -5.44 9.71 25.15
CA SER A 927 -5.08 10.27 26.47
C SER A 927 -5.35 9.31 27.64
N LEU A 928 -6.44 8.53 27.58
CA LEU A 928 -6.80 7.58 28.64
C LEU A 928 -5.83 6.40 28.73
N TYR A 929 -5.36 5.90 27.59
CA TYR A 929 -4.37 4.83 27.52
C TYR A 929 -2.94 5.34 27.79
N LEU A 930 -2.63 6.59 27.43
CA LEU A 930 -1.39 7.27 27.86
C LEU A 930 -1.33 7.44 29.39
N ALA A 931 -2.40 7.95 30.01
CA ALA A 931 -2.44 8.22 31.45
C ALA A 931 -2.16 6.95 32.29
N SER A 932 -2.64 5.79 31.81
CA SER A 932 -2.42 4.50 32.47
C SER A 932 -1.13 3.75 32.06
N GLY A 933 -0.40 4.28 31.07
CA GLY A 933 0.78 3.63 30.50
C GLY A 933 0.48 2.27 29.86
N LYS A 934 -0.63 2.17 29.12
CA LYS A 934 -1.05 0.95 28.41
C LYS A 934 -1.19 1.20 26.91
N GLY A 935 -0.85 0.20 26.09
CA GLY A 935 -1.32 0.14 24.71
C GLY A 935 -2.76 -0.39 24.63
N PHE A 936 -3.49 -0.09 23.56
CA PHE A 936 -4.88 -0.55 23.40
C PHE A 936 -5.05 -2.08 23.48
N GLY A 937 -4.05 -2.83 23.01
CA GLY A 937 -4.10 -4.30 22.93
C GLY A 937 -5.16 -4.81 21.95
N SER A 938 -5.47 -4.01 20.92
CA SER A 938 -6.48 -4.33 19.89
C SER A 938 -6.14 -5.60 19.11
N GLU A 939 -7.16 -6.33 18.67
CA GLU A 939 -6.97 -7.28 17.58
C GLU A 939 -6.52 -6.58 16.28
N GLU A 940 -5.93 -7.34 15.37
CA GLU A 940 -5.64 -6.91 14.00
C GLU A 940 -6.95 -6.63 13.25
N LEU A 941 -7.02 -5.46 12.62
CA LEU A 941 -8.17 -5.00 11.85
C LEU A 941 -8.13 -5.59 10.43
N THR A 942 -8.36 -6.91 10.35
CA THR A 942 -8.42 -7.67 9.09
C THR A 942 -9.46 -8.80 9.18
N MET A 943 -10.16 -9.06 8.07
CA MET A 943 -11.11 -10.18 7.97
C MET A 943 -10.46 -11.45 7.40
N ASP A 944 -9.35 -11.32 6.67
CA ASP A 944 -8.64 -12.41 5.98
C ASP A 944 -7.34 -12.78 6.70
N ALA A 945 -7.43 -12.99 8.02
CA ALA A 945 -6.25 -13.27 8.85
C ALA A 945 -5.45 -14.52 8.38
N ASP A 946 -6.09 -15.43 7.64
CA ASP A 946 -5.45 -16.58 6.99
C ASP A 946 -4.81 -16.30 5.61
N GLY A 947 -4.90 -15.06 5.09
CA GLY A 947 -4.23 -14.57 3.88
C GLY A 947 -4.71 -15.21 2.56
N ARG A 948 -5.85 -15.93 2.57
CA ARG A 948 -6.29 -16.80 1.47
C ARG A 948 -7.00 -16.08 0.33
N LEU A 949 -7.27 -14.78 0.44
CA LEU A 949 -7.97 -14.00 -0.59
C LEU A 949 -7.11 -12.84 -1.13
N PRO A 950 -7.29 -12.42 -2.39
CA PRO A 950 -6.54 -11.29 -2.94
C PRO A 950 -6.77 -10.01 -2.13
N HIS A 951 -5.72 -9.23 -1.85
CA HIS A 951 -5.78 -7.96 -1.09
C HIS A 951 -6.91 -7.00 -1.51
N ARG A 952 -7.27 -6.97 -2.80
CA ARG A 952 -8.45 -6.24 -3.33
C ARG A 952 -9.83 -6.75 -2.84
N THR A 953 -9.88 -7.70 -1.91
CA THR A 953 -11.10 -8.39 -1.44
C THR A 953 -11.47 -7.99 -0.02
N PHE A 954 -10.46 -7.83 0.84
CA PHE A 954 -10.57 -7.42 2.23
C PHE A 954 -9.35 -6.56 2.53
N LEU A 955 -9.57 -5.44 3.21
CA LEU A 955 -8.47 -4.57 3.61
C LEU A 955 -7.82 -5.16 4.87
N ASP A 956 -6.50 -5.14 4.89
CA ASP A 956 -5.71 -5.30 6.11
C ASP A 956 -5.31 -3.90 6.58
N MET A 957 -5.63 -3.58 7.83
CA MET A 957 -5.36 -2.28 8.44
C MET A 957 -4.40 -2.38 9.63
N GLY A 958 -3.77 -3.54 9.86
CA GLY A 958 -2.81 -3.77 10.96
C GLY A 958 -3.45 -3.79 12.35
N ALA A 959 -2.62 -3.65 13.39
CA ALA A 959 -3.05 -3.58 14.79
C ALA A 959 -2.88 -2.16 15.34
N PRO A 960 -3.96 -1.42 15.65
CA PRO A 960 -3.90 0.00 16.05
C PRO A 960 -3.02 0.31 17.27
N GLN A 961 -2.19 1.34 17.12
CA GLN A 961 -1.37 1.99 18.14
C GLN A 961 -1.81 3.46 18.39
N ARG A 962 -2.69 4.02 17.55
CA ARG A 962 -3.32 5.34 17.74
C ARG A 962 -4.82 5.28 17.42
N ALA A 963 -5.63 6.07 18.11
CA ALA A 963 -7.08 6.01 18.01
C ALA A 963 -7.64 6.37 16.60
N TRP A 964 -6.88 7.13 15.79
CA TRP A 964 -7.25 7.44 14.41
C TRP A 964 -7.16 6.25 13.44
N GLU A 965 -6.42 5.19 13.79
CA GLU A 965 -6.13 4.05 12.92
C GLU A 965 -7.31 3.05 12.83
N PHE A 966 -8.26 3.12 13.77
CA PHE A 966 -9.45 2.28 13.80
C PHE A 966 -10.40 2.51 12.60
N VAL A 967 -11.31 1.55 12.36
CA VAL A 967 -12.30 1.55 11.27
C VAL A 967 -13.64 0.92 11.71
N ALA A 968 -14.62 0.87 10.80
CA ALA A 968 -15.92 0.21 11.04
C ALA A 968 -15.82 -1.32 11.27
N VAL A 969 -15.74 -1.71 12.55
CA VAL A 969 -16.01 -3.06 13.06
C VAL A 969 -17.47 -3.51 12.88
N SER A 970 -18.41 -2.58 12.60
CA SER A 970 -19.86 -2.84 12.51
C SER A 970 -20.30 -3.98 11.56
N ASN A 971 -19.42 -4.42 10.66
CA ASN A 971 -19.61 -5.57 9.78
C ASN A 971 -19.76 -6.91 10.54
N GLU A 972 -19.33 -6.97 11.80
CA GLU A 972 -19.37 -8.15 12.67
C GLU A 972 -20.78 -8.52 13.11
N ARG A 973 -21.73 -7.58 13.09
CA ARG A 973 -23.13 -7.80 13.51
C ARG A 973 -23.80 -8.97 12.77
N ASP A 974 -23.52 -9.11 11.48
CA ASP A 974 -24.06 -10.19 10.65
C ASP A 974 -23.16 -11.46 10.66
N ARG A 975 -22.01 -11.41 11.35
CA ARG A 975 -21.04 -12.51 11.48
C ARG A 975 -20.39 -12.53 12.89
N PRO A 976 -21.12 -12.90 13.95
CA PRO A 976 -20.59 -12.90 15.33
C PRO A 976 -19.35 -13.79 15.55
N SER A 977 -19.06 -14.71 14.64
CA SER A 977 -17.83 -15.51 14.64
C SER A 977 -16.57 -14.73 14.25
N MET A 978 -16.69 -13.57 13.58
CA MET A 978 -15.56 -12.73 13.13
C MET A 978 -15.32 -11.50 14.02
N SER A 979 -15.92 -11.45 15.20
CA SER A 979 -15.90 -10.27 16.07
C SER A 979 -14.53 -9.90 16.64
N LEU A 980 -14.20 -8.61 16.66
CA LEU A 980 -12.98 -8.00 17.19
C LEU A 980 -13.34 -7.23 18.46
N HIS A 981 -13.33 -7.93 19.60
CA HIS A 981 -13.98 -7.46 20.83
C HIS A 981 -13.19 -6.35 21.54
N VAL A 982 -11.86 -6.37 21.47
CA VAL A 982 -11.05 -5.26 22.00
C VAL A 982 -11.25 -4.04 21.12
N ALA A 983 -11.16 -4.20 19.79
CA ALA A 983 -11.39 -3.11 18.84
C ALA A 983 -12.78 -2.46 18.99
N GLN A 984 -13.84 -3.26 19.14
CA GLN A 984 -15.19 -2.78 19.39
C GLN A 984 -15.28 -1.95 20.68
N SER A 985 -14.58 -2.35 21.75
CA SER A 985 -14.60 -1.59 23.02
C SER A 985 -14.02 -0.17 22.87
N ILE A 986 -12.93 0.00 22.12
CA ILE A 986 -12.35 1.33 21.84
C ILE A 986 -13.28 2.13 20.92
N VAL A 987 -13.82 1.49 19.89
CA VAL A 987 -14.80 2.11 18.97
C VAL A 987 -16.06 2.59 19.69
N ASP A 988 -16.56 1.87 20.69
CA ASP A 988 -17.75 2.27 21.45
C ASP A 988 -17.47 3.48 22.36
N LEU A 989 -16.29 3.54 22.99
CA LEU A 989 -15.81 4.72 23.73
C LEU A 989 -15.73 5.94 22.80
N MET A 990 -15.06 5.79 21.64
CA MET A 990 -14.92 6.90 20.69
C MET A 990 -16.26 7.36 20.11
N ALA A 991 -17.18 6.43 19.82
CA ALA A 991 -18.48 6.74 19.22
C ALA A 991 -19.41 7.54 20.16
N ALA A 992 -19.29 7.36 21.49
CA ALA A 992 -19.99 8.20 22.46
C ALA A 992 -19.50 9.67 22.41
N TYR A 993 -18.26 9.90 21.98
CA TYR A 993 -17.62 11.20 21.79
C TYR A 993 -17.53 11.59 20.31
N GLY A 994 -18.63 11.33 19.59
CA GLY A 994 -18.89 11.83 18.22
C GLY A 994 -18.13 11.12 17.09
N TRP A 995 -17.30 10.10 17.38
CA TRP A 995 -16.53 9.40 16.34
C TRP A 995 -17.43 8.67 15.34
N ARG A 996 -17.20 8.94 14.05
CA ARG A 996 -17.99 8.33 12.97
C ARG A 996 -17.39 7.00 12.54
N GLN A 997 -18.06 5.89 12.90
CA GLN A 997 -17.74 4.57 12.35
C GLN A 997 -17.84 4.56 10.81
N GLN A 998 -18.81 5.27 10.23
CA GLN A 998 -19.01 5.36 8.78
C GLN A 998 -18.96 6.81 8.27
N ARG A 999 -18.12 7.05 7.26
CA ARG A 999 -17.89 8.38 6.67
C ARG A 999 -18.40 8.45 5.23
N GLN A 1000 -19.72 8.34 5.06
CA GLN A 1000 -20.35 8.33 3.73
C GLN A 1000 -20.34 9.71 3.04
N GLU A 1001 -20.20 10.78 3.84
CA GLU A 1001 -20.26 12.18 3.43
C GLU A 1001 -19.21 13.00 4.20
N PRO A 1002 -18.71 14.11 3.62
CA PRO A 1002 -17.77 15.01 4.31
C PRO A 1002 -18.44 15.63 5.54
N LEU A 1003 -17.68 15.82 6.61
CA LEU A 1003 -18.14 16.50 7.81
C LEU A 1003 -16.97 17.25 8.45
N THR A 1004 -17.23 18.42 9.05
CA THR A 1004 -16.18 19.20 9.74
C THR A 1004 -16.39 19.26 11.25
N ILE A 1005 -17.63 19.40 11.71
CA ILE A 1005 -18.01 19.43 13.12
C ILE A 1005 -18.76 18.14 13.42
N ARG A 1006 -18.37 17.42 14.48
CA ARG A 1006 -19.03 16.17 14.90
C ARG A 1006 -20.26 16.47 15.77
N GLU A 1007 -20.99 15.43 16.13
CA GLU A 1007 -21.99 15.57 17.19
C GLU A 1007 -21.27 15.82 18.52
N GLU A 1008 -21.51 16.99 19.10
CA GLU A 1008 -20.90 17.49 20.35
C GLU A 1008 -21.95 17.67 21.46
N SER A 1009 -23.23 17.36 21.19
CA SER A 1009 -24.29 17.39 22.19
C SER A 1009 -23.93 16.53 23.41
N ILE A 1010 -24.07 17.10 24.61
CA ILE A 1010 -23.81 16.40 25.86
C ILE A 1010 -24.87 15.30 26.03
N MET A 1011 -24.44 14.04 26.01
CA MET A 1011 -25.31 12.87 26.10
C MET A 1011 -25.00 12.04 27.35
N PRO A 1012 -26.01 11.44 28.03
CA PRO A 1012 -25.79 10.57 29.18
C PRO A 1012 -24.83 9.39 28.93
N LEU A 1013 -24.70 8.96 27.66
CA LEU A 1013 -23.78 7.89 27.26
C LEU A 1013 -22.30 8.24 27.50
N GLN A 1014 -21.92 9.52 27.39
CA GLN A 1014 -20.53 9.99 27.53
C GLN A 1014 -19.95 9.67 28.93
N PRO A 1015 -20.52 10.16 30.05
CA PRO A 1015 -20.07 9.75 31.38
C PRO A 1015 -20.33 8.26 31.66
N MET A 1016 -21.39 7.65 31.09
CA MET A 1016 -21.63 6.21 31.30
C MET A 1016 -20.53 5.32 30.73
N VAL A 1017 -19.96 5.65 29.56
CA VAL A 1017 -18.90 4.84 28.93
C VAL A 1017 -17.52 5.07 29.55
N LEU A 1018 -17.25 6.25 30.13
CA LEU A 1018 -16.06 6.43 30.98
C LEU A 1018 -16.21 5.73 32.34
N ALA A 1019 -17.41 5.78 32.94
CA ALA A 1019 -17.66 5.20 34.25
C ALA A 1019 -17.73 3.66 34.25
N ASN A 1020 -18.24 3.04 33.18
CA ASN A 1020 -18.55 1.59 33.14
C ASN A 1020 -18.16 0.91 31.80
N GLY A 1021 -17.50 1.60 30.88
CA GLY A 1021 -17.12 1.03 29.59
C GLY A 1021 -15.86 0.17 29.67
N THR A 1022 -15.87 -0.98 29.01
CA THR A 1022 -14.75 -1.94 29.01
C THR A 1022 -13.43 -1.33 28.56
N ALA A 1023 -13.44 -0.35 27.64
CA ALA A 1023 -12.24 0.38 27.24
C ALA A 1023 -11.62 1.20 28.37
N ALA A 1024 -12.43 1.81 29.24
CA ALA A 1024 -11.96 2.60 30.38
C ALA A 1024 -11.55 1.71 31.56
N GLN A 1025 -12.31 0.64 31.83
CA GLN A 1025 -11.93 -0.39 32.80
C GLN A 1025 -10.55 -0.98 32.45
N ARG A 1026 -10.38 -1.50 31.22
CA ARG A 1026 -9.10 -2.05 30.76
C ARG A 1026 -7.94 -1.05 30.79
N ALA A 1027 -8.21 0.25 30.66
CA ALA A 1027 -7.18 1.27 30.86
C ALA A 1027 -6.77 1.35 32.34
N LEU A 1028 -7.73 1.39 33.26
CA LEU A 1028 -7.54 1.70 34.67
C LEU A 1028 -7.19 0.51 35.59
N ASP A 1029 -7.54 -0.73 35.23
CA ASP A 1029 -7.22 -1.94 36.02
C ASP A 1029 -5.69 -2.02 36.32
N LEU A 1030 -5.27 -2.16 37.58
CA LEU A 1030 -3.85 -2.31 37.93
C LEU A 1030 -3.37 -3.74 37.64
N THR A 1031 -2.82 -3.94 36.43
CA THR A 1031 -2.26 -5.20 35.93
C THR A 1031 -0.73 -5.18 35.94
N ASP A 1032 -0.07 -6.33 35.78
CA ASP A 1032 1.41 -6.40 35.70
C ASP A 1032 2.00 -5.83 34.39
N HIS A 1033 1.21 -5.12 33.57
CA HIS A 1033 1.63 -4.49 32.31
C HIS A 1033 1.15 -3.03 32.22
N SER A 1034 1.09 -2.32 33.35
CA SER A 1034 0.59 -0.94 33.47
C SER A 1034 1.58 -0.08 34.24
N GLU A 1035 1.96 1.09 33.70
CA GLU A 1035 2.82 2.03 34.42
C GLU A 1035 2.18 2.51 35.73
N LEU A 1036 0.85 2.53 35.86
CA LEU A 1036 0.20 2.83 37.14
C LEU A 1036 0.55 1.80 38.22
N THR A 1037 0.61 0.52 37.87
CA THR A 1037 1.05 -0.52 38.81
C THR A 1037 2.49 -0.28 39.24
N ASP A 1038 3.40 -0.04 38.30
CA ASP A 1038 4.82 0.15 38.63
C ASP A 1038 5.06 1.46 39.40
N LEU A 1039 4.32 2.53 39.08
CA LEU A 1039 4.28 3.78 39.86
C LEU A 1039 3.83 3.54 41.31
N THR A 1040 2.83 2.69 41.55
CA THR A 1040 2.43 2.33 42.93
C THR A 1040 3.45 1.44 43.64
N LEU A 1041 4.38 0.80 42.93
CA LEU A 1041 5.45 -0.04 43.51
C LEU A 1041 6.73 0.75 43.83
N GLU A 1042 6.85 2.02 43.42
CA GLU A 1042 7.95 2.92 43.79
C GLU A 1042 8.00 3.19 45.31
N ASP A 1043 9.21 3.28 45.86
CA ASP A 1043 9.45 3.79 47.23
C ASP A 1043 9.41 5.33 47.22
N GLN A 1044 8.23 5.91 47.46
CA GLN A 1044 7.95 7.34 47.40
C GLN A 1044 6.93 7.77 48.48
N PRO A 1045 6.85 9.08 48.83
CA PRO A 1045 5.78 9.61 49.67
C PRO A 1045 4.41 9.50 49.00
N LEU A 1046 3.35 9.29 49.79
CA LEU A 1046 1.98 9.22 49.26
C LEU A 1046 1.57 10.53 48.56
N GLU A 1047 1.98 11.68 49.08
CA GLU A 1047 1.68 12.99 48.47
C GLU A 1047 2.38 13.17 47.11
N GLU A 1048 3.54 12.53 46.88
CA GLU A 1048 4.22 12.52 45.59
C GLU A 1048 3.48 11.61 44.59
N LEU A 1049 3.06 10.42 45.02
CA LEU A 1049 2.23 9.52 44.22
C LEU A 1049 0.91 10.20 43.80
N ILE A 1050 0.24 10.93 44.70
CA ILE A 1050 -0.98 11.69 44.40
C ILE A 1050 -0.68 12.84 43.42
N GLU A 1051 0.46 13.52 43.55
CA GLU A 1051 0.84 14.59 42.62
C GLU A 1051 1.14 14.04 41.21
N LYS A 1052 1.90 12.93 41.09
CA LYS A 1052 2.14 12.23 39.82
C LYS A 1052 0.83 11.74 39.17
N LEU A 1053 -0.10 11.20 39.96
CA LEU A 1053 -1.42 10.76 39.49
C LEU A 1053 -2.22 11.95 38.91
N TYR A 1054 -2.24 13.08 39.61
CA TYR A 1054 -2.89 14.32 39.16
C TYR A 1054 -2.25 14.89 37.88
N LEU A 1055 -0.92 14.86 37.77
CA LEU A 1055 -0.19 15.25 36.55
C LEU A 1055 -0.52 14.31 35.37
N ARG A 1056 -0.57 12.99 35.59
CA ARG A 1056 -0.87 11.98 34.55
C ARG A 1056 -2.29 12.06 33.99
N PHE A 1057 -3.30 12.44 34.78
CA PHE A 1057 -4.69 12.54 34.29
C PHE A 1057 -5.12 13.98 33.95
N LEU A 1058 -4.89 14.94 34.85
CA LEU A 1058 -5.37 16.32 34.74
C LEU A 1058 -4.30 17.32 34.28
N SER A 1059 -3.03 16.90 34.19
CA SER A 1059 -1.92 17.74 33.70
C SER A 1059 -1.63 18.96 34.58
N ARG A 1060 -2.00 18.90 35.87
CA ARG A 1060 -1.76 19.91 36.90
C ARG A 1060 -1.50 19.24 38.24
N THR A 1061 -1.04 19.99 39.23
CA THR A 1061 -0.99 19.54 40.64
C THR A 1061 -2.40 19.52 41.28
N PRO A 1062 -2.63 18.71 42.33
CA PRO A 1062 -3.85 18.81 43.14
C PRO A 1062 -3.90 20.13 43.92
N THR A 1063 -5.09 20.62 44.19
CA THR A 1063 -5.33 21.64 45.23
C THR A 1063 -5.21 21.03 46.64
N SER A 1064 -5.19 21.85 47.69
CA SER A 1064 -5.12 21.36 49.08
C SER A 1064 -6.26 20.40 49.41
N ASP A 1065 -7.51 20.82 49.15
CA ASP A 1065 -8.72 20.05 49.44
C ASP A 1065 -8.75 18.71 48.67
N GLU A 1066 -8.29 18.71 47.42
CA GLU A 1066 -8.12 17.49 46.61
C GLU A 1066 -7.03 16.56 47.16
N ARG A 1067 -5.89 17.13 47.59
CA ARG A 1067 -4.80 16.35 48.19
C ARG A 1067 -5.25 15.71 49.51
N GLU A 1068 -5.93 16.46 50.37
CA GLU A 1068 -6.47 15.94 51.64
C GLU A 1068 -7.45 14.78 51.40
N LEU A 1069 -8.35 14.91 50.41
CA LEU A 1069 -9.29 13.86 50.02
C LEU A 1069 -8.60 12.56 49.54
N PHE A 1070 -7.59 12.68 48.68
CA PHE A 1070 -6.86 11.52 48.16
C PHE A 1070 -5.94 10.89 49.21
N VAL A 1071 -5.39 11.69 50.14
CA VAL A 1071 -4.65 11.16 51.31
C VAL A 1071 -5.57 10.39 52.25
N GLU A 1072 -6.79 10.86 52.53
CA GLU A 1072 -7.78 10.12 53.35
C GLU A 1072 -8.12 8.76 52.74
N LEU A 1073 -8.26 8.69 51.41
CA LEU A 1073 -8.57 7.46 50.67
C LEU A 1073 -7.40 6.45 50.64
N LEU A 1074 -6.17 6.93 50.42
CA LEU A 1074 -5.03 6.08 50.04
C LEU A 1074 -4.03 5.81 51.17
N ALA A 1075 -3.99 6.62 52.24
CA ALA A 1075 -3.09 6.40 53.38
C ALA A 1075 -3.35 5.09 54.16
N PRO A 1076 -4.60 4.60 54.35
CA PRO A 1076 -4.85 3.33 55.01
C PRO A 1076 -4.19 2.17 54.25
N GLY A 1077 -3.14 1.58 54.83
CA GLY A 1077 -2.39 0.46 54.25
C GLY A 1077 -1.25 0.85 53.29
N TYR A 1078 -0.94 2.14 53.09
CA TYR A 1078 0.07 2.56 52.09
C TYR A 1078 1.47 1.94 52.31
N GLU A 1079 1.93 1.87 53.57
CA GLU A 1079 3.22 1.29 53.95
C GLU A 1079 3.29 -0.24 53.77
N GLU A 1080 2.12 -0.90 53.78
CA GLU A 1080 1.99 -2.37 53.72
C GLU A 1080 1.47 -2.85 52.35
N ARG A 1081 1.27 -1.93 51.39
CA ARG A 1081 0.59 -2.19 50.11
C ARG A 1081 1.30 -3.16 49.18
N ILE A 1082 2.62 -3.34 49.33
CA ILE A 1082 3.45 -4.16 48.43
C ILE A 1082 3.55 -5.58 48.99
N ILE A 1083 3.01 -6.56 48.28
CA ILE A 1083 3.09 -7.97 48.68
C ILE A 1083 4.43 -8.55 48.23
N ALA A 1084 5.27 -8.94 49.18
CA ALA A 1084 6.51 -9.65 48.90
C ALA A 1084 6.25 -11.15 48.59
N GLY A 1085 6.84 -11.65 47.49
CA GLY A 1085 6.82 -13.07 47.12
C GLY A 1085 6.14 -13.40 45.78
N PRO A 1086 5.03 -12.74 45.38
CA PRO A 1086 4.50 -12.87 44.03
C PRO A 1086 5.45 -12.27 43.00
N GLU A 1087 5.92 -13.10 42.08
CA GLU A 1087 6.55 -12.63 40.84
C GLU A 1087 5.49 -11.94 39.95
N ALA A 1088 5.92 -10.98 39.13
CA ALA A 1088 5.06 -10.39 38.12
C ALA A 1088 4.63 -11.47 37.11
N VAL A 1089 3.39 -11.42 36.63
CA VAL A 1089 2.96 -12.31 35.54
C VAL A 1089 3.89 -12.11 34.31
N PRO A 1090 4.38 -13.19 33.67
CA PRO A 1090 5.27 -13.08 32.51
C PRO A 1090 4.71 -12.15 31.41
N PRO A 1091 5.59 -11.43 30.69
CA PRO A 1091 5.17 -10.23 29.96
C PRO A 1091 4.26 -10.51 28.76
N ARG A 1092 3.32 -9.58 28.53
CA ARG A 1092 2.48 -9.36 27.33
C ARG A 1092 2.25 -10.62 26.47
N THR A 1093 1.29 -11.45 26.85
CA THR A 1093 0.87 -12.61 26.05
C THR A 1093 -0.05 -12.21 24.88
N ILE A 1094 0.01 -12.95 23.77
CA ILE A 1094 -0.76 -12.63 22.56
C ILE A 1094 -1.98 -13.54 22.49
N HIS A 1095 -3.19 -12.98 22.61
CA HIS A 1095 -4.41 -13.77 22.40
C HIS A 1095 -4.54 -14.19 20.92
N ARG A 1096 -4.14 -15.43 20.61
CA ARG A 1096 -4.30 -16.04 19.28
C ARG A 1096 -5.77 -16.37 19.01
N SER A 1097 -6.26 -16.02 17.81
CA SER A 1097 -7.61 -16.37 17.35
C SER A 1097 -7.57 -17.57 16.40
N PRO A 1098 -8.37 -18.65 16.63
CA PRO A 1098 -8.47 -19.76 15.67
C PRO A 1098 -9.42 -19.46 14.50
N ARG A 1099 -10.04 -18.27 14.53
CA ARG A 1099 -11.14 -17.80 13.66
C ARG A 1099 -10.56 -17.02 12.49
N ALA A 1100 -11.04 -17.30 11.28
CA ALA A 1100 -10.63 -16.65 10.04
C ALA A 1100 -11.74 -16.72 8.99
N TRP A 1101 -11.60 -16.00 7.86
CA TRP A 1101 -12.64 -16.01 6.82
C TRP A 1101 -12.93 -17.43 6.26
N SER A 1102 -11.97 -18.35 6.31
CA SER A 1102 -12.19 -19.76 5.93
C SER A 1102 -13.07 -20.59 6.87
N ASN A 1103 -13.32 -20.16 8.11
CA ASN A 1103 -14.05 -20.98 9.10
C ASN A 1103 -15.19 -20.26 9.83
N HIS A 1104 -15.53 -19.04 9.40
CA HIS A 1104 -16.54 -18.21 10.06
C HIS A 1104 -17.98 -18.77 10.06
N LEU A 1105 -18.30 -19.80 9.27
CA LEU A 1105 -19.57 -20.55 9.35
C LEU A 1105 -19.43 -21.93 10.02
N HIS A 1106 -18.35 -22.15 10.78
CA HIS A 1106 -18.21 -23.29 11.69
C HIS A 1106 -18.77 -22.92 13.08
N VAL A 1107 -19.51 -23.84 13.72
CA VAL A 1107 -20.17 -23.54 15.01
C VAL A 1107 -19.18 -23.15 16.10
N ASP A 1108 -18.03 -23.83 16.17
CA ASP A 1108 -17.00 -23.57 17.16
C ASP A 1108 -16.32 -22.19 16.99
N ALA A 1109 -16.39 -21.57 15.80
CA ALA A 1109 -15.85 -20.23 15.60
C ALA A 1109 -16.70 -19.17 16.34
N THR A 1110 -18.02 -19.38 16.39
CA THR A 1110 -18.93 -18.59 17.24
C THR A 1110 -18.71 -18.88 18.72
N THR A 1111 -18.46 -20.14 19.10
CA THR A 1111 -18.14 -20.50 20.50
C THR A 1111 -16.84 -19.83 20.97
N ALA A 1112 -15.80 -19.84 20.14
CA ALA A 1112 -14.53 -19.16 20.41
C ALA A 1112 -14.70 -17.63 20.50
N ALA A 1113 -15.54 -17.04 19.65
CA ALA A 1113 -15.88 -15.62 19.72
C ALA A 1113 -16.55 -15.26 21.07
N LEU A 1114 -17.57 -16.01 21.47
CA LEU A 1114 -18.27 -15.79 22.75
C LEU A 1114 -17.36 -15.98 23.98
N LYS A 1115 -16.38 -16.91 23.92
CA LYS A 1115 -15.34 -17.01 24.96
C LYS A 1115 -14.48 -15.75 25.01
N ARG A 1116 -13.98 -15.27 23.86
CA ARG A 1116 -13.17 -14.05 23.81
C ARG A 1116 -13.96 -12.81 24.23
N GLN A 1117 -15.25 -12.73 23.93
CA GLN A 1117 -16.11 -11.66 24.43
C GLN A 1117 -16.17 -11.66 25.96
N ALA A 1118 -16.34 -12.82 26.59
CA ALA A 1118 -16.39 -12.94 28.04
C ALA A 1118 -15.05 -12.59 28.71
N GLU A 1119 -13.92 -12.92 28.08
CA GLU A 1119 -12.58 -12.50 28.54
C GLU A 1119 -12.42 -10.97 28.47
N VAL A 1120 -12.71 -10.36 27.33
CA VAL A 1120 -12.55 -8.90 27.16
C VAL A 1120 -13.49 -8.12 28.09
N LEU A 1121 -14.68 -8.64 28.38
CA LEU A 1121 -15.61 -8.08 29.36
C LEU A 1121 -15.20 -8.31 30.83
N ALA A 1122 -14.31 -9.26 31.12
CA ALA A 1122 -13.83 -9.52 32.48
C ALA A 1122 -12.66 -8.62 32.89
N GLY A 1123 -11.97 -8.02 31.92
CA GLY A 1123 -10.71 -7.29 32.13
C GLY A 1123 -9.49 -8.21 32.07
N ASP A 1124 -8.32 -7.58 32.00
CA ASP A 1124 -7.03 -8.29 32.08
C ASP A 1124 -6.72 -8.61 33.57
N PRO A 1125 -6.08 -9.73 33.94
CA PRO A 1125 -5.93 -10.12 35.35
C PRO A 1125 -5.18 -9.06 36.19
N PRO A 1126 -5.70 -8.67 37.37
CA PRO A 1126 -5.06 -7.68 38.22
C PRO A 1126 -3.75 -8.23 38.81
N THR A 1127 -2.83 -7.31 39.13
CA THR A 1127 -1.55 -7.65 39.76
C THR A 1127 -1.73 -8.37 41.09
N LYS A 1128 -0.81 -9.28 41.39
CA LYS A 1128 -0.68 -9.93 42.70
C LYS A 1128 0.41 -9.30 43.57
N ARG A 1129 1.12 -8.29 43.05
CA ARG A 1129 2.20 -7.56 43.76
C ARG A 1129 1.68 -6.51 44.74
N LEU A 1130 0.37 -6.24 44.75
CA LEU A 1130 -0.30 -5.25 45.60
C LEU A 1130 -1.39 -5.87 46.47
N ASP A 1131 -1.61 -5.30 47.66
CA ASP A 1131 -2.77 -5.59 48.50
C ASP A 1131 -4.08 -5.35 47.72
N PRO A 1132 -5.00 -6.33 47.63
CA PRO A 1132 -6.20 -6.21 46.81
C PRO A 1132 -7.11 -5.05 47.18
N ASP A 1133 -7.24 -4.75 48.48
CA ASP A 1133 -8.11 -3.70 48.99
C ASP A 1133 -7.50 -2.31 48.74
N TRP A 1134 -6.19 -2.14 48.96
CA TRP A 1134 -5.46 -0.90 48.63
C TRP A 1134 -5.44 -0.64 47.13
N ARG A 1135 -5.14 -1.66 46.32
CA ARG A 1135 -5.17 -1.59 44.84
C ARG A 1135 -6.52 -1.08 44.34
N THR A 1136 -7.64 -1.60 44.86
CA THR A 1136 -8.97 -1.12 44.45
C THR A 1136 -9.24 0.33 44.87
N ARG A 1137 -8.76 0.79 46.03
CA ARG A 1137 -8.87 2.23 46.37
C ARG A 1137 -8.04 3.12 45.44
N PHE A 1138 -6.92 2.63 44.91
CA PHE A 1138 -6.14 3.35 43.90
C PHE A 1138 -6.83 3.34 42.51
N GLU A 1139 -7.47 2.22 42.14
CA GLU A 1139 -8.32 2.13 40.94
C GLU A 1139 -9.51 3.10 41.02
N ASP A 1140 -10.20 3.17 42.17
CA ASP A 1140 -11.26 4.15 42.45
C ASP A 1140 -10.74 5.60 42.34
N ALA A 1141 -9.52 5.87 42.83
CA ALA A 1141 -8.89 7.19 42.77
C ALA A 1141 -8.59 7.62 41.31
N ALA A 1142 -8.04 6.73 40.49
CA ALA A 1142 -7.80 6.99 39.07
C ALA A 1142 -9.11 7.12 38.28
N TRP A 1143 -10.11 6.29 38.59
CA TRP A 1143 -11.46 6.36 38.03
C TRP A 1143 -12.13 7.70 38.33
N ALA A 1144 -11.97 8.25 39.53
CA ALA A 1144 -12.53 9.54 39.92
C ALA A 1144 -11.93 10.71 39.11
N LEU A 1145 -10.64 10.64 38.75
CA LEU A 1145 -9.98 11.65 37.91
C LEU A 1145 -10.47 11.58 36.46
N VAL A 1146 -10.59 10.37 35.88
CA VAL A 1146 -11.13 10.16 34.52
C VAL A 1146 -12.59 10.61 34.40
N ASN A 1147 -13.39 10.40 35.45
CA ASN A 1147 -14.79 10.81 35.48
C ASN A 1147 -15.00 12.25 35.97
N SER A 1148 -13.91 13.00 36.22
CA SER A 1148 -13.99 14.44 36.46
C SER A 1148 -14.37 15.20 35.18
N PRO A 1149 -15.08 16.34 35.27
CA PRO A 1149 -15.32 17.17 34.09
C PRO A 1149 -14.02 17.66 33.42
N GLU A 1150 -12.98 17.93 34.21
CA GLU A 1150 -11.70 18.46 33.73
C GLU A 1150 -10.96 17.50 32.78
N PHE A 1151 -11.14 16.18 32.94
CA PHE A 1151 -10.54 15.20 32.05
C PHE A 1151 -11.05 15.32 30.60
N VAL A 1152 -12.33 15.65 30.41
CA VAL A 1152 -13.02 15.59 29.10
C VAL A 1152 -13.14 16.92 28.35
N PHE A 1153 -12.66 18.03 28.91
CA PHE A 1153 -12.60 19.33 28.22
C PHE A 1153 -11.16 19.73 27.89
N ILE A 1154 -11.03 20.47 26.78
CA ILE A 1154 -9.85 21.30 26.54
C ILE A 1154 -10.01 22.56 27.41
N PRO A 1155 -9.03 22.91 28.28
CA PRO A 1155 -9.11 24.07 29.16
C PRO A 1155 -9.02 25.40 28.40
#